data_AF-A0A814VDN7-F1
#
_entry.id   AF-A0A814VDN7-F1
#
_cell.length_a   1.000
_cell.length_b   1.000
_cell.length_c   1.000
_cell.angle_alpha   90.00
_cell.angle_beta   90.00
_cell.angle_gamma   90.00
#
_symmetry.space_group_name_H-M   'P 1'
#
loop_
_entity.id
_entity.type
_entity.pdbx_description
1 polymer ?
#
loop_
_entity_poly.entity_id
_entity_poly.type
_entity_poly.pdbx_seq_one_letter_code
_entity_poly.pdbx_strand_id
1 'polypeptide(L)'
;MMDNEKRENLANARRKLKKFRDQYQPNNTETNSNDVHSIDGTSIDSTINYNIMSPTVTDFVNDQQTIPDGIHQNLLKSSVIELEEQNRHYGSLIENQNQQRSHLEGQRQLSGTSSMSGRSNQTSVDVEEKLRRDIKHLQEQLEIHVQTIGILVAEKTDISAKLTQSFKQLERKQSEMDELHGRLKASRERVQELEKQIQYSTSNVQKREMAAKESDKENDRLKIENIRQSQLVEDLKQNINELNEKIHHRQVIVDQLNNELEKLKTQSHSINATPMPEQEINQLQQTIELKNNQIEELLSSINRIRSDSEQYQQYNTNMQNHIQQLNEQINHLIQTNNILQNEHDIMKKTYEMKLSDRSLILDHDNLQQENDLFRNAIDQWSNRYEELKSKFEQMTKLLAEKDELIVELKTNMNNSNDLLEKNQLIELEERFINMSNENINLKTQIGTIEYLNKQLNERLEQIQSKSNHEQESQTQDQQLNLSLTLNSKDNNQSQQQLLECLNESKGENADLKNRIQHLEHVILQLQSETETIGDYIYLYQQQREQLQKRYQEKDIHITQLTQDRFNLQKKLSELEILLVQILNIPITSIIQSHEFNTEIPTRQNDINSSTQSEFSTNNHQQLETIDNASSSTINQTMPLNSNKTTNSTLLREISDETKARILALIKELGQNNIPSRQNDNLSTIKLAFVDTNLYTCSTCSGPVQLV
;
A
#
# COMPACT_ATOMS: atom_id res chain seq x y z
N MET A 1 19.54 -6.53 31.48
CA MET A 1 18.60 -5.38 31.46
C MET A 1 17.15 -5.82 31.29
N MET A 2 16.79 -6.57 30.23
CA MET A 2 15.39 -6.97 29.95
C MET A 2 14.58 -7.56 31.14
N ASP A 3 15.18 -8.32 32.06
CA ASP A 3 14.43 -8.90 33.19
C ASP A 3 14.02 -7.89 34.28
N ASN A 4 14.73 -6.77 34.42
CA ASN A 4 14.29 -5.70 35.31
C ASN A 4 13.08 -4.97 34.74
N GLU A 5 13.08 -4.72 33.42
CA GLU A 5 11.99 -4.07 32.71
C GLU A 5 10.71 -4.93 32.73
N LYS A 6 10.83 -6.25 32.55
CA LYS A 6 9.71 -7.19 32.75
C LYS A 6 9.19 -7.17 34.20
N ARG A 7 10.08 -7.14 35.21
CA ARG A 7 9.67 -7.02 36.62
C ARG A 7 8.96 -5.71 36.93
N GLU A 8 9.43 -4.60 36.39
CA GLU A 8 8.85 -3.27 36.60
C GLU A 8 7.48 -3.14 35.92
N ASN A 9 7.34 -3.64 34.70
CA ASN A 9 6.05 -3.71 34.01
C ASN A 9 5.03 -4.59 34.77
N LEU A 10 5.46 -5.72 35.32
CA LEU A 10 4.60 -6.61 36.12
C LEU A 10 4.23 -6.00 37.48
N ALA A 11 5.12 -5.21 38.09
CA ALA A 11 4.83 -4.42 39.29
C ALA A 11 3.82 -3.28 39.00
N ASN A 12 3.96 -2.59 37.86
CA ASN A 12 3.03 -1.54 37.44
C ASN A 12 1.64 -2.10 37.08
N ALA A 13 1.57 -3.29 36.45
CA ALA A 13 0.31 -4.01 36.23
C ALA A 13 -0.39 -4.35 37.56
N ARG A 14 0.36 -4.87 38.56
CA ARG A 14 -0.18 -5.16 39.91
C ARG A 14 -0.66 -3.89 40.63
N ARG A 15 0.03 -2.75 40.49
CA ARG A 15 -0.41 -1.45 41.04
C ARG A 15 -1.70 -0.95 40.37
N LYS A 16 -1.86 -1.12 39.05
CA LYS A 16 -3.10 -0.77 38.33
C LYS A 16 -4.28 -1.67 38.76
N LEU A 17 -4.06 -2.98 38.89
CA LEU A 17 -5.07 -3.92 39.40
C LEU A 17 -5.49 -3.62 40.84
N LYS A 18 -4.56 -3.23 41.71
CA LYS A 18 -4.90 -2.81 43.08
C LYS A 18 -5.77 -1.54 43.08
N LYS A 19 -5.42 -0.52 42.29
CA LYS A 19 -6.26 0.69 42.14
C LYS A 19 -7.67 0.38 41.62
N PHE A 20 -7.82 -0.56 40.68
CA PHE A 20 -9.13 -1.00 40.20
C PHE A 20 -9.96 -1.72 41.27
N ARG A 21 -9.34 -2.56 42.11
CA ARG A 21 -10.01 -3.22 43.25
C ARG A 21 -10.43 -2.22 44.33
N ASP A 22 -9.57 -1.25 44.64
CA ASP A 22 -9.83 -0.22 45.66
C ASP A 22 -10.89 0.81 45.22
N GLN A 23 -11.24 0.86 43.93
CA GLN A 23 -12.23 1.78 43.35
C GLN A 23 -13.64 1.16 43.18
N TYR A 24 -13.79 -0.14 43.45
CA TYR A 24 -15.07 -0.86 43.43
C TYR A 24 -15.22 -1.76 44.67
N GLN A 25 -15.52 -1.14 45.81
CA GLN A 25 -16.19 -1.81 46.93
C GLN A 25 -17.51 -1.08 47.23
N PRO A 26 -18.66 -1.77 47.26
CA PRO A 26 -19.87 -1.24 47.86
C PRO A 26 -19.74 -1.25 49.39
N ASN A 27 -20.18 -0.18 50.05
CA ASN A 27 -20.31 -0.14 51.51
C ASN A 27 -21.42 -1.09 51.97
N ASN A 28 -21.05 -2.22 52.58
CA ASN A 28 -21.95 -2.99 53.42
C ASN A 28 -21.60 -2.74 54.90
N THR A 29 -22.36 -1.87 55.54
CA THR A 29 -22.46 -1.86 57.01
C THR A 29 -23.46 -2.92 57.45
N GLU A 30 -23.02 -3.87 58.27
CA GLU A 30 -23.89 -4.84 58.91
C GLU A 30 -24.84 -4.13 59.89
N THR A 31 -26.14 -4.44 59.80
CA THR A 31 -27.02 -4.47 60.97
C THR A 31 -27.77 -5.79 60.97
N ASN A 32 -27.49 -6.61 61.98
CA ASN A 32 -28.23 -7.85 62.24
C ASN A 32 -29.73 -7.60 62.34
N SER A 33 -30.51 -8.48 61.72
CA SER A 33 -31.59 -9.17 62.43
C SER A 33 -31.86 -10.50 61.74
N ASN A 34 -31.77 -11.59 62.50
CA ASN A 34 -32.36 -12.86 62.08
C ASN A 34 -33.88 -12.68 62.09
N ASP A 35 -34.56 -13.17 61.06
CA ASP A 35 -35.77 -13.95 61.31
C ASP A 35 -35.98 -14.97 60.19
N VAL A 36 -36.29 -16.20 60.60
CA VAL A 36 -36.50 -17.34 59.71
C VAL A 36 -37.99 -17.45 59.44
N HIS A 37 -38.41 -17.35 58.19
CA HIS A 37 -39.57 -18.11 57.72
C HIS A 37 -39.41 -18.56 56.28
N SER A 38 -39.35 -19.89 56.12
CA SER A 38 -39.54 -20.57 54.84
C SER A 38 -40.98 -20.40 54.40
N ILE A 39 -41.19 -20.00 53.14
CA ILE A 39 -42.48 -20.08 52.47
C ILE A 39 -42.38 -21.19 51.44
N ASP A 40 -42.92 -22.36 51.76
CA ASP A 40 -43.38 -23.28 50.72
C ASP A 40 -44.84 -22.95 50.43
N GLY A 41 -45.15 -22.73 49.16
CA GLY A 41 -46.52 -22.58 48.70
C GLY A 41 -47.13 -23.94 48.37
N THR A 42 -48.45 -24.05 48.47
CA THR A 42 -49.18 -24.97 47.60
C THR A 42 -50.53 -24.36 47.25
N SER A 43 -50.81 -24.35 45.95
CA SER A 43 -52.12 -24.00 45.40
C SER A 43 -53.07 -25.19 45.51
N ILE A 44 -54.39 -24.95 45.57
CA ILE A 44 -55.38 -25.44 44.58
C ILE A 44 -56.82 -25.18 45.10
N ASP A 45 -57.55 -24.47 44.27
CA ASP A 45 -58.99 -24.39 44.01
C ASP A 45 -60.10 -24.79 45.02
N SER A 46 -61.01 -23.82 45.15
CA SER A 46 -62.48 -23.88 45.13
C SER A 46 -63.25 -25.16 45.51
N THR A 47 -64.21 -25.01 46.43
CA THR A 47 -65.58 -25.54 46.24
C THR A 47 -66.61 -24.61 46.88
N ILE A 48 -67.68 -24.38 46.11
CA ILE A 48 -68.90 -23.62 46.38
C ILE A 48 -69.65 -24.11 47.62
N ASN A 49 -70.20 -23.21 48.44
CA ASN A 49 -71.58 -23.40 48.94
C ASN A 49 -72.28 -22.08 49.34
N TYR A 50 -73.34 -21.73 48.61
CA TYR A 50 -74.32 -20.70 48.96
C TYR A 50 -75.64 -21.40 49.33
N ASN A 51 -76.24 -21.01 50.46
CA ASN A 51 -77.70 -20.93 50.72
C ASN A 51 -78.04 -21.25 52.18
N ILE A 52 -78.64 -20.29 52.90
CA ILE A 52 -79.93 -20.49 53.57
C ILE A 52 -80.72 -19.17 53.43
N MET A 53 -81.86 -19.22 52.73
CA MET A 53 -82.86 -18.16 52.75
C MET A 53 -83.92 -18.44 53.82
N SER A 54 -84.53 -17.36 54.34
CA SER A 54 -85.85 -17.36 54.98
C SER A 54 -86.92 -16.98 53.92
N PRO A 55 -88.25 -17.03 54.16
CA PRO A 55 -89.04 -17.69 55.21
C PRO A 55 -90.24 -18.51 54.63
N THR A 56 -91.08 -19.16 55.47
CA THR A 56 -92.55 -19.32 55.19
C THR A 56 -93.37 -19.71 56.42
N VAL A 57 -94.69 -19.46 56.34
CA VAL A 57 -95.75 -19.69 57.35
C VAL A 57 -96.66 -20.86 56.89
N THR A 58 -97.68 -21.24 57.68
CA THR A 58 -98.78 -22.21 57.43
C THR A 58 -98.33 -23.69 57.34
N ASP A 59 -98.91 -24.65 58.08
CA ASP A 59 -100.35 -24.97 58.06
C ASP A 59 -100.95 -25.59 59.35
N PHE A 60 -102.29 -25.65 59.37
CA PHE A 60 -103.17 -26.26 60.39
C PHE A 60 -103.51 -27.73 60.05
N VAL A 61 -104.01 -28.51 61.04
CA VAL A 61 -105.27 -29.30 61.02
C VAL A 61 -105.25 -30.53 61.96
N ASN A 62 -106.30 -30.58 62.80
CA ASN A 62 -106.97 -31.70 63.51
C ASN A 62 -106.20 -32.96 63.98
N ASP A 63 -106.47 -33.30 65.24
CA ASP A 63 -107.17 -34.56 65.55
C ASP A 63 -108.43 -34.27 66.39
N GLN A 64 -109.49 -35.08 66.25
CA GLN A 64 -110.81 -34.83 66.83
C GLN A 64 -111.47 -36.13 67.35
N GLN A 65 -112.52 -35.97 68.18
CA GLN A 65 -113.47 -36.99 68.70
C GLN A 65 -112.97 -37.78 69.93
N THR A 66 -113.73 -37.89 71.03
CA THR A 66 -115.13 -38.34 71.10
C THR A 66 -115.98 -37.69 72.19
N ILE A 67 -117.29 -37.57 71.92
CA ILE A 67 -118.37 -37.21 72.87
C ILE A 67 -119.08 -38.51 73.29
N PRO A 68 -119.61 -38.63 74.52
CA PRO A 68 -121.07 -38.85 74.64
C PRO A 68 -121.76 -38.09 75.79
N ASP A 69 -122.80 -37.34 75.41
CA ASP A 69 -124.02 -36.87 76.10
C ASP A 69 -124.30 -37.19 77.58
N GLY A 70 -124.85 -36.20 78.31
CA GLY A 70 -125.62 -36.47 79.54
C GLY A 70 -125.97 -35.30 80.47
N ILE A 71 -126.99 -34.50 80.13
CA ILE A 71 -127.90 -33.77 81.07
C ILE A 71 -127.26 -32.88 82.19
N HIS A 72 -127.27 -31.55 82.04
CA HIS A 72 -127.99 -30.58 82.92
C HIS A 72 -127.62 -29.10 82.65
N GLN A 73 -128.64 -28.25 82.66
CA GLN A 73 -128.65 -26.95 81.96
C GLN A 73 -128.24 -25.73 82.82
N ASN A 74 -127.20 -25.83 83.68
CA ASN A 74 -126.92 -24.77 84.66
C ASN A 74 -125.44 -24.40 84.97
N LEU A 75 -124.44 -24.91 84.23
CA LEU A 75 -123.01 -24.57 84.47
C LEU A 75 -122.40 -23.52 83.51
N LEU A 76 -123.15 -23.04 82.52
CA LEU A 76 -122.66 -22.21 81.40
C LEU A 76 -122.26 -20.76 81.73
N LYS A 77 -122.37 -20.31 83.00
CA LYS A 77 -122.03 -18.92 83.40
C LYS A 77 -120.67 -18.74 84.08
N SER A 78 -120.02 -19.82 84.56
CA SER A 78 -118.73 -19.69 85.25
C SER A 78 -117.53 -19.61 84.29
N SER A 79 -117.54 -20.41 83.22
CA SER A 79 -116.43 -20.52 82.27
C SER A 79 -116.21 -19.27 81.40
N VAL A 80 -117.24 -18.45 81.19
CA VAL A 80 -117.13 -17.21 80.41
C VAL A 80 -116.28 -16.17 81.16
N ILE A 81 -116.39 -16.11 82.49
CA ILE A 81 -115.69 -15.11 83.32
C ILE A 81 -114.18 -15.39 83.37
N GLU A 82 -113.77 -16.65 83.50
CA GLU A 82 -112.35 -17.05 83.49
C GLU A 82 -111.68 -16.74 82.14
N LEU A 83 -112.40 -16.92 81.02
CA LEU A 83 -111.90 -16.58 79.68
C LEU A 83 -111.80 -15.06 79.45
N GLU A 84 -112.70 -14.27 80.04
CA GLU A 84 -112.62 -12.80 80.02
C GLU A 84 -111.41 -12.26 80.82
N GLU A 85 -111.04 -12.91 81.93
CA GLU A 85 -109.83 -12.54 82.68
C GLU A 85 -108.54 -12.93 81.95
N GLN A 86 -108.49 -14.12 81.32
CA GLN A 86 -107.34 -14.52 80.50
C GLN A 86 -107.11 -13.59 79.30
N ASN A 87 -108.17 -13.23 78.57
CA ASN A 87 -108.04 -12.26 77.46
C ASN A 87 -107.57 -10.88 77.93
N ARG A 88 -108.00 -10.44 79.13
CA ARG A 88 -107.53 -9.18 79.74
C ARG A 88 -106.04 -9.25 80.12
N HIS A 89 -105.56 -10.42 80.56
CA HIS A 89 -104.15 -10.65 80.85
C HIS A 89 -103.29 -10.64 79.58
N TYR A 90 -103.71 -11.33 78.51
CA TYR A 90 -102.98 -11.32 77.23
C TYR A 90 -102.96 -9.91 76.59
N GLY A 91 -104.05 -9.15 76.68
CA GLY A 91 -104.08 -7.75 76.23
C GLY A 91 -103.02 -6.89 76.92
N SER A 92 -102.94 -6.98 78.26
CA SER A 92 -101.92 -6.30 79.07
C SER A 92 -100.49 -6.72 78.69
N LEU A 93 -100.26 -8.00 78.43
CA LEU A 93 -98.94 -8.53 78.05
C LEU A 93 -98.48 -8.00 76.67
N ILE A 94 -99.40 -7.92 75.69
CA ILE A 94 -99.14 -7.37 74.36
C ILE A 94 -98.91 -5.85 74.44
N GLU A 95 -99.71 -5.13 75.24
CA GLU A 95 -99.54 -3.70 75.44
C GLU A 95 -98.19 -3.36 76.09
N ASN A 96 -97.75 -4.16 77.06
CA ASN A 96 -96.43 -4.04 77.68
C ASN A 96 -95.28 -4.34 76.68
N GLN A 97 -95.40 -5.38 75.84
CA GLN A 97 -94.43 -5.62 74.76
C GLN A 97 -94.38 -4.48 73.73
N ASN A 98 -95.53 -3.88 73.39
CA ASN A 98 -95.59 -2.73 72.48
C ASN A 98 -94.97 -1.48 73.08
N GLN A 99 -95.20 -1.21 74.37
CA GLN A 99 -94.52 -0.12 75.10
C GLN A 99 -93.00 -0.36 75.16
N GLN A 100 -92.55 -1.59 75.42
CA GLN A 100 -91.14 -1.94 75.44
C GLN A 100 -90.48 -1.80 74.06
N ARG A 101 -91.16 -2.21 72.97
CA ARG A 101 -90.71 -1.96 71.59
C ARG A 101 -90.62 -0.47 71.27
N SER A 102 -91.67 0.30 71.58
CA SER A 102 -91.68 1.75 71.35
C SER A 102 -90.57 2.46 72.13
N HIS A 103 -90.23 1.97 73.33
CA HIS A 103 -89.13 2.54 74.12
C HIS A 103 -87.76 2.23 73.51
N LEU A 104 -87.52 0.99 73.07
CA LEU A 104 -86.29 0.60 72.38
C LEU A 104 -86.11 1.34 71.04
N GLU A 105 -87.20 1.57 70.31
CA GLU A 105 -87.17 2.31 69.03
C GLU A 105 -86.90 3.80 69.24
N GLY A 106 -87.55 4.43 70.22
CA GLY A 106 -87.22 5.80 70.65
C GLY A 106 -85.77 5.93 71.14
N GLN A 107 -85.25 4.93 71.86
CA GLN A 107 -83.87 4.91 72.33
C GLN A 107 -82.87 4.79 71.17
N ARG A 108 -83.14 3.96 70.15
CA ARG A 108 -82.31 3.90 68.92
C ARG A 108 -82.23 5.24 68.17
N GLN A 109 -83.33 5.98 68.12
CA GLN A 109 -83.39 7.31 67.49
C GLN A 109 -82.64 8.37 68.33
N LEU A 110 -82.84 8.38 69.66
CA LEU A 110 -82.16 9.29 70.58
C LEU A 110 -80.64 9.04 70.67
N SER A 111 -80.19 7.79 70.55
CA SER A 111 -78.76 7.43 70.55
C SER A 111 -78.02 7.81 69.25
N GLY A 112 -78.66 8.48 68.29
CA GLY A 112 -77.99 9.00 67.08
C GLY A 112 -77.34 7.94 66.20
N THR A 113 -77.68 6.65 66.39
CA THR A 113 -76.95 5.53 65.77
C THR A 113 -76.97 5.58 64.25
N SER A 114 -78.07 6.02 63.65
CA SER A 114 -78.20 6.19 62.20
C SER A 114 -77.39 7.36 61.64
N SER A 115 -77.28 8.48 62.36
CA SER A 115 -76.50 9.65 61.92
C SER A 115 -75.01 9.49 62.20
N MET A 116 -74.63 8.80 63.28
CA MET A 116 -73.24 8.41 63.54
C MET A 116 -72.76 7.33 62.56
N SER A 117 -73.57 6.29 62.27
CA SER A 117 -73.24 5.32 61.22
C SER A 117 -73.16 5.98 59.85
N GLY A 118 -74.11 6.87 59.50
CA GLY A 118 -74.07 7.64 58.26
C GLY A 118 -72.81 8.51 58.13
N ARG A 119 -72.39 9.20 59.21
CA ARG A 119 -71.17 10.01 59.22
C ARG A 119 -69.91 9.14 59.16
N SER A 120 -69.84 8.02 59.89
CA SER A 120 -68.72 7.07 59.80
C SER A 120 -68.59 6.47 58.39
N ASN A 121 -69.70 6.06 57.79
CA ASN A 121 -69.73 5.55 56.42
C ASN A 121 -69.30 6.63 55.41
N GLN A 122 -69.80 7.86 55.54
CA GLN A 122 -69.37 8.97 54.69
C GLN A 122 -67.86 9.25 54.85
N THR A 123 -67.34 9.30 56.08
CA THR A 123 -65.89 9.48 56.29
C THR A 123 -65.06 8.30 55.76
N SER A 124 -65.60 7.08 55.75
CA SER A 124 -64.95 5.92 55.12
C SER A 124 -64.88 6.09 53.60
N VAL A 125 -66.00 6.46 52.98
CA VAL A 125 -66.07 6.74 51.53
C VAL A 125 -65.17 7.92 51.14
N ASP A 126 -65.16 9.00 51.90
CA ASP A 126 -64.30 10.17 51.65
C ASP A 126 -62.80 9.82 51.75
N VAL A 127 -62.43 8.92 52.69
CA VAL A 127 -61.07 8.39 52.84
C VAL A 127 -60.71 7.42 51.72
N GLU A 128 -61.61 6.51 51.34
CA GLU A 128 -61.42 5.61 50.19
C GLU A 128 -61.29 6.37 48.88
N GLU A 129 -62.09 7.42 48.66
CA GLU A 129 -62.01 8.25 47.46
C GLU A 129 -60.73 9.08 47.45
N LYS A 130 -60.28 9.58 48.62
CA LYS A 130 -58.97 10.23 48.74
C LYS A 130 -57.83 9.25 48.45
N LEU A 131 -57.86 8.04 49.00
CA LEU A 131 -56.89 6.98 48.69
C LEU A 131 -56.89 6.62 47.21
N ARG A 132 -58.05 6.52 46.55
CA ARG A 132 -58.15 6.31 45.10
C ARG A 132 -57.52 7.46 44.31
N ARG A 133 -57.74 8.72 44.72
CA ARG A 133 -57.10 9.90 44.09
C ARG A 133 -55.58 9.90 44.29
N ASP A 134 -55.10 9.61 45.50
CA ASP A 134 -53.67 9.55 45.82
C ASP A 134 -52.97 8.39 45.08
N ILE A 135 -53.61 7.21 45.00
CA ILE A 135 -53.13 6.07 44.19
C ILE A 135 -53.05 6.44 42.70
N LYS A 136 -54.09 7.08 42.15
CA LYS A 136 -54.10 7.50 40.73
C LYS A 136 -53.00 8.52 40.43
N HIS A 137 -52.80 9.49 41.31
CA HIS A 137 -51.71 10.47 41.18
C HIS A 137 -50.33 9.81 41.25
N LEU A 138 -50.13 8.83 42.15
CA LEU A 138 -48.88 8.05 42.21
C LEU A 138 -48.67 7.18 40.97
N GLN A 139 -49.73 6.63 40.37
CA GLN A 139 -49.67 5.90 39.11
C GLN A 139 -49.27 6.81 37.95
N GLU A 140 -49.88 8.00 37.83
CA GLU A 140 -49.53 9.00 36.81
C GLU A 140 -48.07 9.48 36.96
N GLN A 141 -47.60 9.72 38.20
CA GLN A 141 -46.19 10.04 38.46
C GLN A 141 -45.24 8.90 38.08
N LEU A 142 -45.61 7.64 38.40
CA LEU A 142 -44.81 6.47 38.03
C LEU A 142 -44.72 6.31 36.51
N GLU A 143 -45.81 6.52 35.78
CA GLU A 143 -45.84 6.46 34.32
C GLU A 143 -44.91 7.52 33.68
N ILE A 144 -44.97 8.76 34.16
CA ILE A 144 -44.05 9.84 33.74
C ILE A 144 -42.59 9.49 34.05
N HIS A 145 -42.30 8.90 35.21
CA HIS A 145 -40.95 8.47 35.57
C HIS A 145 -40.46 7.33 34.69
N VAL A 146 -41.29 6.33 34.39
CA VAL A 146 -40.97 5.23 33.47
C VAL A 146 -40.67 5.78 32.07
N GLN A 147 -41.48 6.71 31.57
CA GLN A 147 -41.25 7.37 30.28
C GLN A 147 -39.94 8.18 30.27
N THR A 148 -39.67 8.93 31.35
CA THR A 148 -38.43 9.73 31.50
C THR A 148 -37.19 8.83 31.54
N ILE A 149 -37.25 7.71 32.27
CA ILE A 149 -36.18 6.69 32.29
C ILE A 149 -36.01 6.09 30.89
N GLY A 150 -37.10 5.81 30.16
CA GLY A 150 -37.05 5.34 28.78
C GLY A 150 -36.30 6.29 27.84
N ILE A 151 -36.59 7.59 27.91
CA ILE A 151 -35.88 8.62 27.14
C ILE A 151 -34.40 8.68 27.53
N LEU A 152 -34.08 8.71 28.83
CA LEU A 152 -32.69 8.75 29.31
C LEU A 152 -31.89 7.48 28.93
N VAL A 153 -32.54 6.32 28.90
CA VAL A 153 -31.93 5.07 28.41
C VAL A 153 -31.66 5.15 26.91
N ALA A 154 -32.62 5.66 26.11
CA ALA A 154 -32.45 5.86 24.67
C ALA A 154 -31.31 6.86 24.36
N GLU A 155 -31.28 8.02 25.03
CA GLU A 155 -30.20 9.01 24.91
C GLU A 155 -28.85 8.42 25.30
N LYS A 156 -28.79 7.65 26.40
CA LYS A 156 -27.57 6.94 26.81
C LYS A 156 -27.11 5.92 25.75
N THR A 157 -28.03 5.16 25.13
CA THR A 157 -27.66 4.22 24.05
C THR A 157 -27.18 4.95 22.81
N ASP A 158 -27.82 6.07 22.43
CA ASP A 158 -27.42 6.90 21.29
C ASP A 158 -26.04 7.55 21.49
N ILE A 159 -25.79 8.11 22.68
CA ILE A 159 -24.50 8.68 23.04
C ILE A 159 -23.44 7.57 23.08
N SER A 160 -23.75 6.39 23.63
CA SER A 160 -22.84 5.25 23.63
C SER A 160 -22.50 4.80 22.20
N ALA A 161 -23.49 4.72 21.30
CA ALA A 161 -23.28 4.36 19.91
C ALA A 161 -22.41 5.39 19.17
N LYS A 162 -22.70 6.70 19.33
CA LYS A 162 -21.89 7.80 18.77
C LYS A 162 -20.46 7.79 19.31
N LEU A 163 -20.28 7.49 20.60
CA LEU A 163 -18.96 7.38 21.22
C LEU A 163 -18.17 6.20 20.64
N THR A 164 -18.77 5.01 20.53
CA THR A 164 -18.14 3.85 19.89
C THR A 164 -17.81 4.10 18.41
N GLN A 165 -18.68 4.79 17.67
CA GLN A 165 -18.42 5.19 16.29
C GLN A 165 -17.23 6.14 16.20
N SER A 166 -17.16 7.16 17.06
CA SER A 166 -16.05 8.11 17.13
C SER A 166 -14.72 7.42 17.46
N PHE A 167 -14.71 6.48 18.42
CA PHE A 167 -13.52 5.67 18.71
C PHE A 167 -13.05 4.84 17.50
N LYS A 168 -13.96 4.16 16.78
CA LYS A 168 -13.62 3.43 15.56
C LYS A 168 -13.08 4.33 14.45
N GLN A 169 -13.59 5.56 14.33
CA GLN A 169 -13.06 6.54 13.38
C GLN A 169 -11.67 7.02 13.78
N LEU A 170 -11.40 7.20 15.07
CA LEU A 170 -10.09 7.56 15.60
C LEU A 170 -9.07 6.44 15.40
N GLU A 171 -9.43 5.16 15.62
CA GLU A 171 -8.57 4.00 15.29
C GLU A 171 -8.21 3.95 13.81
N ARG A 172 -9.18 4.17 12.91
CA ARG A 172 -8.92 4.23 11.46
C ARG A 172 -7.94 5.35 11.13
N LYS A 173 -8.13 6.55 11.68
CA LYS A 173 -7.24 7.70 11.45
C LYS A 173 -5.85 7.51 12.09
N GLN A 174 -5.75 6.77 13.19
CA GLN A 174 -4.47 6.36 13.76
C GLN A 174 -3.74 5.39 12.80
N SER A 175 -4.43 4.37 12.28
CA SER A 175 -3.86 3.44 11.31
C SER A 175 -3.42 4.13 10.01
N GLU A 176 -4.19 5.10 9.50
CA GLU A 176 -3.80 5.93 8.36
C GLU A 176 -2.54 6.77 8.66
N MET A 177 -2.44 7.36 9.86
CA MET A 177 -1.24 8.09 10.30
C MET A 177 -0.01 7.19 10.37
N ASP A 178 -0.15 5.98 10.93
CA ASP A 178 0.96 5.04 11.09
C ASP A 178 1.45 4.52 9.73
N GLU A 179 0.54 4.29 8.78
CA GLU A 179 0.89 3.96 7.39
C GLU A 179 1.61 5.12 6.69
N LEU A 180 1.07 6.34 6.78
CA LEU A 180 1.72 7.53 6.21
C LEU A 180 3.09 7.81 6.84
N HIS A 181 3.25 7.55 8.13
CA HIS A 181 4.53 7.63 8.83
C HIS A 181 5.52 6.58 8.30
N GLY A 182 5.06 5.34 8.07
CA GLY A 182 5.85 4.28 7.43
C GLY A 182 6.31 4.65 6.01
N ARG A 183 5.38 5.13 5.17
CA ARG A 183 5.68 5.63 3.81
C ARG A 183 6.69 6.78 3.83
N LEU A 184 6.52 7.75 4.74
CA LEU A 184 7.45 8.87 4.91
C LEU A 184 8.84 8.42 5.37
N LYS A 185 8.92 7.44 6.28
CA LYS A 185 10.18 6.87 6.74
C LYS A 185 10.93 6.18 5.59
N ALA A 186 10.26 5.30 4.83
CA ALA A 186 10.85 4.65 3.66
C ALA A 186 11.30 5.66 2.59
N SER A 187 10.52 6.73 2.37
CA SER A 187 10.91 7.82 1.47
C SER A 187 12.17 8.55 1.94
N ARG A 188 12.33 8.79 3.25
CA ARG A 188 13.53 9.43 3.82
C ARG A 188 14.76 8.54 3.69
N GLU A 189 14.62 7.25 3.95
CA GLU A 189 15.70 6.26 3.78
C GLU A 189 16.14 6.17 2.30
N ARG A 190 15.20 6.19 1.36
CA ARG A 190 15.50 6.25 -0.09
C ARG A 190 16.20 7.54 -0.50
N VAL A 191 15.79 8.70 0.04
CA VAL A 191 16.47 9.98 -0.22
C VAL A 191 17.91 9.94 0.32
N GLN A 192 18.11 9.46 1.55
CA GLN A 192 19.45 9.34 2.14
C GLN A 192 20.37 8.42 1.34
N GLU A 193 19.84 7.34 0.76
CA GLU A 193 20.61 6.44 -0.11
C GLU A 193 20.96 7.11 -1.46
N LEU A 194 20.02 7.83 -2.07
CA LEU A 194 20.29 8.63 -3.27
C LEU A 194 21.33 9.74 -3.02
N GLU A 195 21.30 10.40 -1.86
CA GLU A 195 22.30 11.39 -1.45
C GLU A 195 23.71 10.78 -1.36
N LYS A 196 23.85 9.58 -0.76
CA LYS A 196 25.13 8.85 -0.75
C LYS A 196 25.61 8.49 -2.15
N GLN A 197 24.72 8.03 -3.02
CA GLN A 197 25.06 7.68 -4.41
C GLN A 197 25.50 8.91 -5.21
N ILE A 198 24.83 10.06 -5.01
CA ILE A 198 25.22 11.36 -5.58
C ILE A 198 26.60 11.78 -5.05
N GLN A 199 26.86 11.67 -3.74
CA GLN A 199 28.15 12.02 -3.15
C GLN A 199 29.29 11.12 -3.69
N TYR A 200 29.05 9.82 -3.81
CA TYR A 200 29.99 8.86 -4.40
C TYR A 200 30.28 9.17 -5.87
N SER A 201 29.24 9.41 -6.67
CA SER A 201 29.35 9.80 -8.07
C SER A 201 30.13 11.12 -8.23
N THR A 202 29.86 12.10 -7.38
CA THR A 202 30.53 13.41 -7.37
C THR A 202 32.03 13.26 -7.06
N SER A 203 32.40 12.44 -6.08
CA SER A 203 33.81 12.13 -5.78
C SER A 203 34.52 11.45 -6.96
N ASN A 204 33.84 10.54 -7.66
CA ASN A 204 34.38 9.89 -8.86
C ASN A 204 34.55 10.87 -10.04
N VAL A 205 33.61 11.80 -10.23
CA VAL A 205 33.73 12.88 -11.22
C VAL A 205 34.93 13.78 -10.90
N GLN A 206 35.10 14.22 -9.65
CA GLN A 206 36.25 15.02 -9.22
C GLN A 206 37.59 14.31 -9.47
N LYS A 207 37.69 13.01 -9.15
CA LYS A 207 38.90 12.21 -9.44
C LYS A 207 39.19 12.13 -10.95
N ARG A 208 38.17 11.93 -11.78
CA ARG A 208 38.32 11.93 -13.25
C ARG A 208 38.71 13.30 -13.79
N GLU A 209 38.18 14.38 -13.23
CA GLU A 209 38.53 15.74 -13.61
C GLU A 209 39.98 16.09 -13.23
N MET A 210 40.45 15.65 -12.06
CA MET A 210 41.86 15.75 -11.68
C MET A 210 42.78 14.95 -12.62
N ALA A 211 42.40 13.71 -12.97
CA ALA A 211 43.17 12.90 -13.91
C ALA A 211 43.21 13.50 -15.33
N ALA A 212 42.10 14.09 -15.80
CA ALA A 212 42.05 14.80 -17.07
C ALA A 212 42.99 16.02 -17.07
N LYS A 213 42.94 16.85 -16.02
CA LYS A 213 43.85 18.01 -15.87
C LYS A 213 45.32 17.62 -15.79
N GLU A 214 45.65 16.44 -15.26
CA GLU A 214 47.03 15.95 -15.28
C GLU A 214 47.45 15.46 -16.67
N SER A 215 46.56 14.77 -17.40
CA SER A 215 46.78 14.38 -18.78
C SER A 215 46.94 15.59 -19.72
N ASP A 216 46.24 16.69 -19.47
CA ASP A 216 46.37 17.93 -20.24
C ASP A 216 47.74 18.58 -20.04
N LYS A 217 48.25 18.62 -18.79
CA LYS A 217 49.60 19.10 -18.50
C LYS A 217 50.68 18.27 -19.19
N GLU A 218 50.57 16.94 -19.15
CA GLU A 218 51.55 16.06 -19.81
C GLU A 218 51.46 16.20 -21.34
N ASN A 219 50.26 16.37 -21.91
CA ASN A 219 50.10 16.71 -23.32
C ASN A 219 50.81 18.04 -23.69
N ASP A 220 50.65 19.09 -22.88
CA ASP A 220 51.32 20.37 -23.13
C ASP A 220 52.84 20.29 -22.95
N ARG A 221 53.32 19.52 -21.97
CA ARG A 221 54.74 19.21 -21.80
C ARG A 221 55.31 18.46 -23.00
N LEU A 222 54.60 17.46 -23.53
CA LEU A 222 54.99 16.71 -24.73
C LEU A 222 54.97 17.59 -25.99
N LYS A 223 54.03 18.55 -26.12
CA LYS A 223 54.07 19.55 -27.20
C LYS A 223 55.34 20.41 -27.13
N ILE A 224 55.70 20.90 -25.94
CA ILE A 224 56.92 21.71 -25.73
C ILE A 224 58.17 20.91 -26.09
N GLU A 225 58.27 19.65 -25.65
CA GLU A 225 59.40 18.78 -25.98
C GLU A 225 59.44 18.47 -27.49
N ASN A 226 58.29 18.25 -28.15
CA ASN A 226 58.23 18.04 -29.59
C ASN A 226 58.74 19.26 -30.38
N ILE A 227 58.32 20.48 -29.99
CA ILE A 227 58.84 21.74 -30.56
C ILE A 227 60.36 21.85 -30.35
N ARG A 228 60.86 21.53 -29.16
CA ARG A 228 62.30 21.56 -28.84
C ARG A 228 63.10 20.57 -29.69
N GLN A 229 62.58 19.36 -29.89
CA GLN A 229 63.18 18.35 -30.78
C GLN A 229 63.14 18.78 -32.24
N SER A 230 62.04 19.41 -32.69
CA SER A 230 61.94 19.96 -34.05
C SER A 230 62.95 21.08 -34.30
N GLN A 231 63.22 21.94 -33.31
CA GLN A 231 64.27 22.95 -33.38
C GLN A 231 65.66 22.33 -33.48
N LEU A 232 65.97 21.35 -32.61
CA LEU A 232 67.24 20.63 -32.65
C LEU A 232 67.48 19.92 -33.99
N VAL A 233 66.44 19.35 -34.61
CA VAL A 233 66.50 18.76 -35.96
C VAL A 233 66.81 19.82 -37.02
N GLU A 234 66.26 21.02 -36.91
CA GLU A 234 66.53 22.13 -37.84
C GLU A 234 67.97 22.64 -37.71
N ASP A 235 68.46 22.83 -36.47
CA ASP A 235 69.84 23.20 -36.18
C ASP A 235 70.83 22.15 -36.73
N LEU A 236 70.54 20.86 -36.56
CA LEU A 236 71.36 19.78 -37.10
C LEU A 236 71.39 19.75 -38.62
N LYS A 237 70.26 20.01 -39.30
CA LYS A 237 70.23 20.17 -40.77
C LYS A 237 71.09 21.35 -41.23
N GLN A 238 71.04 22.49 -40.53
CA GLN A 238 71.88 23.64 -40.87
C GLN A 238 73.37 23.29 -40.75
N ASN A 239 73.77 22.65 -39.64
CA ASN A 239 75.15 22.19 -39.45
C ASN A 239 75.62 21.21 -40.55
N ILE A 240 74.74 20.29 -40.98
CA ILE A 240 75.03 19.37 -42.10
C ILE A 240 75.24 20.14 -43.41
N ASN A 241 74.40 21.15 -43.71
CA ASN A 241 74.54 21.96 -44.91
C ASN A 241 75.86 22.76 -44.90
N GLU A 242 76.21 23.40 -43.79
CA GLU A 242 77.49 24.12 -43.65
C GLU A 242 78.71 23.20 -43.80
N LEU A 243 78.64 21.96 -43.31
CA LEU A 243 79.69 20.96 -43.50
C LEU A 243 79.79 20.51 -44.96
N ASN A 244 78.66 20.32 -45.64
CA ASN A 244 78.63 19.98 -47.07
C ASN A 244 79.23 21.09 -47.93
N GLU A 245 78.94 22.37 -47.64
CA GLU A 245 79.59 23.50 -48.31
C GLU A 245 81.11 23.53 -48.08
N LYS A 246 81.57 23.30 -46.84
CA LYS A 246 83.00 23.21 -46.51
C LYS A 246 83.69 22.05 -47.22
N ILE A 247 83.03 20.90 -47.36
CA ILE A 247 83.52 19.74 -48.13
C ILE A 247 83.60 20.10 -49.62
N HIS A 248 82.55 20.70 -50.19
CA HIS A 248 82.53 21.10 -51.59
C HIS A 248 83.64 22.12 -51.91
N HIS A 249 83.86 23.11 -51.03
CA HIS A 249 84.95 24.07 -51.19
C HIS A 249 86.33 23.39 -51.15
N ARG A 250 86.56 22.44 -50.23
CA ARG A 250 87.79 21.65 -50.20
C ARG A 250 87.97 20.78 -51.45
N GLN A 251 86.88 20.21 -51.98
CA GLN A 251 86.91 19.45 -53.23
C GLN A 251 87.40 20.31 -54.40
N VAL A 252 86.86 21.54 -54.55
CA VAL A 252 87.31 22.49 -55.57
C VAL A 252 88.80 22.84 -55.44
N ILE A 253 89.32 23.00 -54.22
CA ILE A 253 90.75 23.24 -53.98
C ILE A 253 91.60 22.02 -54.40
N VAL A 254 91.16 20.80 -54.06
CA VAL A 254 91.83 19.57 -54.48
C VAL A 254 91.86 19.45 -56.00
N ASP A 255 90.76 19.76 -56.68
CA ASP A 255 90.68 19.75 -58.15
C ASP A 255 91.61 20.81 -58.77
N GLN A 256 91.73 22.00 -58.17
CA GLN A 256 92.70 23.02 -58.60
C GLN A 256 94.15 22.54 -58.46
N LEU A 257 94.53 21.99 -57.30
CA LEU A 257 95.87 21.46 -57.05
C LEU A 257 96.22 20.29 -57.98
N ASN A 258 95.26 19.40 -58.28
CA ASN A 258 95.45 18.33 -59.25
C ASN A 258 95.74 18.86 -60.66
N ASN A 259 95.05 19.94 -61.07
CA ASN A 259 95.30 20.59 -62.36
C ASN A 259 96.66 21.31 -62.43
N GLU A 260 97.17 21.86 -61.33
CA GLU A 260 98.53 22.40 -61.26
C GLU A 260 99.59 21.29 -61.27
N LEU A 261 99.32 20.17 -60.60
CA LEU A 261 100.22 19.02 -60.56
C LEU A 261 100.31 18.34 -61.94
N GLU A 262 99.22 18.26 -62.71
CA GLU A 262 99.23 17.90 -64.15
C GLU A 262 100.17 18.82 -64.95
N LYS A 263 100.02 20.15 -64.83
CA LYS A 263 100.88 21.12 -65.54
C LYS A 263 102.35 20.93 -65.19
N LEU A 264 102.70 20.87 -63.91
CA LEU A 264 104.08 20.65 -63.45
C LEU A 264 104.63 19.30 -63.92
N LYS A 265 103.79 18.26 -63.95
CA LYS A 265 104.16 16.93 -64.48
C LYS A 265 104.42 16.97 -65.98
N THR A 266 103.65 17.71 -66.77
CA THR A 266 103.98 17.93 -68.21
C THR A 266 105.26 18.73 -68.41
N GLN A 267 105.54 19.72 -67.55
CA GLN A 267 106.77 20.52 -67.58
C GLN A 267 108.02 19.71 -67.17
N SER A 268 107.85 18.67 -66.35
CA SER A 268 108.92 17.75 -65.92
C SER A 268 109.38 16.78 -67.03
N HIS A 269 108.62 16.59 -68.11
CA HIS A 269 108.95 15.63 -69.17
C HIS A 269 109.99 16.13 -70.20
N SER A 270 110.53 17.35 -70.08
CA SER A 270 111.38 17.96 -71.11
C SER A 270 112.82 18.28 -70.70
N ILE A 271 113.33 17.79 -69.56
CA ILE A 271 114.72 18.00 -69.14
C ILE A 271 115.31 16.70 -68.56
N ASN A 272 116.21 16.05 -69.31
CA ASN A 272 117.19 15.10 -68.76
C ASN A 272 118.27 14.78 -69.81
N ALA A 273 119.45 15.40 -69.70
CA ALA A 273 120.65 14.99 -70.42
C ALA A 273 121.95 15.44 -69.73
N THR A 274 122.85 14.46 -69.50
CA THR A 274 124.30 14.57 -69.21
C THR A 274 124.79 15.16 -67.87
N PRO A 275 125.95 14.70 -67.34
CA PRO A 275 126.21 14.73 -65.89
C PRO A 275 127.54 15.38 -65.40
N MET A 276 127.61 15.70 -64.10
CA MET A 276 128.80 16.08 -63.29
C MET A 276 129.50 17.41 -63.70
N PRO A 277 130.22 18.15 -62.80
CA PRO A 277 130.86 17.67 -61.56
C PRO A 277 130.78 18.57 -60.29
N GLU A 278 131.00 17.95 -59.13
CA GLU A 278 131.71 18.40 -57.90
C GLU A 278 131.34 19.73 -57.19
N GLN A 279 130.57 20.64 -57.79
CA GLN A 279 129.78 21.63 -57.03
C GLN A 279 128.53 21.02 -56.40
N GLU A 280 128.08 19.87 -56.93
CA GLU A 280 126.91 19.15 -56.45
C GLU A 280 127.03 18.66 -55.01
N ILE A 281 128.22 18.41 -54.46
CA ILE A 281 128.34 17.88 -53.08
C ILE A 281 127.82 18.91 -52.05
N ASN A 282 128.15 20.19 -52.20
CA ASN A 282 127.63 21.24 -51.31
C ASN A 282 126.13 21.51 -51.55
N GLN A 283 125.67 21.42 -52.81
CA GLN A 283 124.24 21.57 -53.13
C GLN A 283 123.43 20.37 -52.63
N LEU A 284 123.96 19.16 -52.70
CA LEU A 284 123.40 17.94 -52.11
C LEU A 284 123.39 18.03 -50.59
N GLN A 285 124.41 18.61 -49.96
CA GLN A 285 124.45 18.80 -48.51
C GLN A 285 123.38 19.80 -48.03
N GLN A 286 123.20 20.92 -48.74
CA GLN A 286 122.09 21.85 -48.51
C GLN A 286 120.72 21.23 -48.84
N THR A 287 120.65 20.34 -49.85
CA THR A 287 119.43 19.58 -50.20
C THR A 287 119.10 18.54 -49.13
N ILE A 288 120.10 17.87 -48.55
CA ILE A 288 119.94 16.94 -47.42
C ILE A 288 119.43 17.70 -46.19
N GLU A 289 119.96 18.88 -45.91
CA GLU A 289 119.48 19.74 -44.82
C GLU A 289 118.02 20.18 -45.03
N LEU A 290 117.66 20.63 -46.24
CA LEU A 290 116.27 20.91 -46.61
C LEU A 290 115.36 19.66 -46.52
N LYS A 291 115.87 18.47 -46.89
CA LYS A 291 115.12 17.21 -46.78
C LYS A 291 114.97 16.74 -45.34
N ASN A 292 115.96 16.96 -44.48
CA ASN A 292 115.87 16.70 -43.05
C ASN A 292 114.82 17.62 -42.39
N ASN A 293 114.80 18.91 -42.72
CA ASN A 293 113.77 19.83 -42.25
C ASN A 293 112.37 19.41 -42.72
N GLN A 294 112.23 18.94 -43.97
CA GLN A 294 110.96 18.36 -44.47
C GLN A 294 110.58 17.07 -43.73
N ILE A 295 111.55 16.24 -43.33
CA ILE A 295 111.30 15.03 -42.52
C ILE A 295 110.85 15.42 -41.11
N GLU A 296 111.45 16.42 -40.46
CA GLU A 296 111.02 16.91 -39.14
C GLU A 296 109.61 17.53 -39.17
N GLU A 297 109.27 18.26 -40.23
CA GLU A 297 107.92 18.79 -40.44
C GLU A 297 106.89 17.68 -40.67
N LEU A 298 107.23 16.65 -41.46
CA LEU A 298 106.40 15.46 -41.65
C LEU A 298 106.23 14.65 -40.34
N LEU A 299 107.29 14.46 -39.56
CA LEU A 299 107.22 13.82 -38.24
C LEU A 299 106.33 14.61 -37.28
N SER A 300 106.43 15.95 -37.30
CA SER A 300 105.56 16.84 -36.53
C SER A 300 104.10 16.71 -36.95
N SER A 301 103.83 16.58 -38.25
CA SER A 301 102.49 16.33 -38.79
C SER A 301 101.94 14.95 -38.37
N ILE A 302 102.76 13.90 -38.46
CA ILE A 302 102.40 12.54 -38.01
C ILE A 302 102.06 12.53 -36.52
N ASN A 303 102.83 13.23 -35.69
CA ASN A 303 102.56 13.33 -34.25
C ASN A 303 101.25 14.06 -33.94
N ARG A 304 100.87 15.09 -34.72
CA ARG A 304 99.56 15.74 -34.61
C ARG A 304 98.42 14.79 -34.99
N ILE A 305 98.52 14.14 -36.15
CA ILE A 305 97.51 13.16 -36.62
C ILE A 305 97.35 12.01 -35.61
N ARG A 306 98.45 11.56 -34.98
CA ARG A 306 98.40 10.55 -33.93
C ARG A 306 97.67 11.05 -32.68
N SER A 307 97.95 12.28 -32.23
CA SER A 307 97.25 12.87 -31.08
C SER A 307 95.75 13.04 -31.36
N ASP A 308 95.39 13.50 -32.56
CA ASP A 308 93.99 13.60 -32.99
C ASP A 308 93.32 12.21 -33.02
N SER A 309 94.00 11.19 -33.56
CA SER A 309 93.50 9.80 -33.57
C SER A 309 93.29 9.23 -32.18
N GLU A 310 94.17 9.55 -31.22
CA GLU A 310 94.03 9.14 -29.82
C GLU A 310 92.83 9.84 -29.15
N GLN A 311 92.59 11.12 -29.46
CA GLN A 311 91.38 11.85 -29.02
C GLN A 311 90.09 11.27 -29.62
N TYR A 312 90.06 10.94 -30.92
CA TYR A 312 88.90 10.28 -31.54
C TYR A 312 88.61 8.91 -30.95
N GLN A 313 89.64 8.13 -30.59
CA GLN A 313 89.45 6.85 -29.88
C GLN A 313 88.85 7.05 -28.48
N GLN A 314 89.31 8.05 -27.72
CA GLN A 314 88.71 8.38 -26.43
C GLN A 314 87.25 8.85 -26.57
N TYR A 315 86.95 9.69 -27.56
CA TYR A 315 85.58 10.14 -27.84
C TYR A 315 84.64 8.96 -28.18
N ASN A 316 85.07 8.05 -29.06
CA ASN A 316 84.30 6.85 -29.40
C ASN A 316 84.09 5.95 -28.18
N THR A 317 85.10 5.76 -27.34
CA THR A 317 85.00 4.98 -26.09
C THR A 317 83.97 5.60 -25.14
N ASN A 318 83.99 6.93 -24.97
CA ASN A 318 83.04 7.65 -24.14
C ASN A 318 81.60 7.55 -24.68
N MET A 319 81.41 7.61 -26.00
CA MET A 319 80.10 7.40 -26.61
C MET A 319 79.60 5.95 -26.45
N GLN A 320 80.48 4.97 -26.61
CA GLN A 320 80.14 3.55 -26.42
C GLN A 320 79.70 3.27 -24.97
N ASN A 321 80.38 3.88 -23.99
CA ASN A 321 79.98 3.82 -22.57
C ASN A 321 78.61 4.48 -22.33
N HIS A 322 78.33 5.62 -22.98
CA HIS A 322 77.03 6.30 -22.83
C HIS A 322 75.88 5.49 -23.46
N ILE A 323 76.09 4.87 -24.62
CA ILE A 323 75.14 3.95 -25.25
C ILE A 323 74.87 2.75 -24.33
N GLN A 324 75.90 2.21 -23.67
CA GLN A 324 75.71 1.14 -22.70
C GLN A 324 74.84 1.56 -21.51
N GLN A 325 75.08 2.75 -20.92
CA GLN A 325 74.26 3.30 -19.83
C GLN A 325 72.79 3.49 -20.24
N LEU A 326 72.53 3.98 -21.45
CA LEU A 326 71.17 4.13 -21.98
C LEU A 326 70.48 2.78 -22.16
N ASN A 327 71.19 1.76 -22.65
CA ASN A 327 70.66 0.40 -22.75
C ASN A 327 70.32 -0.21 -21.36
N GLU A 328 71.16 0.03 -20.35
CA GLU A 328 70.89 -0.39 -18.96
C GLU A 328 69.63 0.30 -18.40
N GLN A 329 69.44 1.59 -18.66
CA GLN A 329 68.22 2.33 -18.28
C GLN A 329 66.97 1.80 -19.00
N ILE A 330 67.06 1.51 -20.31
CA ILE A 330 65.95 0.93 -21.09
C ILE A 330 65.57 -0.44 -20.53
N ASN A 331 66.55 -1.30 -20.24
CA ASN A 331 66.31 -2.62 -19.64
C ASN A 331 65.64 -2.51 -18.26
N HIS A 332 66.07 -1.57 -17.42
CA HIS A 332 65.41 -1.29 -16.14
C HIS A 332 63.96 -0.85 -16.32
N LEU A 333 63.68 0.06 -17.26
CA LEU A 333 62.30 0.53 -17.55
C LEU A 333 61.40 -0.59 -18.09
N ILE A 334 61.94 -1.48 -18.94
CA ILE A 334 61.24 -2.69 -19.39
C ILE A 334 60.90 -3.60 -18.20
N GLN A 335 61.87 -3.82 -17.30
CA GLN A 335 61.65 -4.65 -16.11
C GLN A 335 60.59 -4.05 -15.18
N THR A 336 60.60 -2.73 -14.93
CA THR A 336 59.58 -2.06 -14.12
C THR A 336 58.19 -2.12 -14.76
N ASN A 337 58.08 -1.95 -16.09
CA ASN A 337 56.80 -2.07 -16.79
C ASN A 337 56.23 -3.49 -16.70
N ASN A 338 57.07 -4.53 -16.82
CA ASN A 338 56.64 -5.92 -16.65
C ASN A 338 56.12 -6.20 -15.22
N ILE A 339 56.74 -5.60 -14.19
CA ILE A 339 56.28 -5.72 -12.80
C ILE A 339 54.91 -5.03 -12.64
N LEU A 340 54.79 -3.76 -13.07
CA LEU A 340 53.54 -3.00 -13.01
C LEU A 340 52.39 -3.67 -13.77
N GLN A 341 52.67 -4.29 -14.91
CA GLN A 341 51.67 -5.01 -15.69
C GLN A 341 51.20 -6.30 -14.99
N ASN A 342 52.10 -7.04 -14.34
CA ASN A 342 51.73 -8.17 -13.49
C ASN A 342 50.88 -7.73 -12.28
N GLU A 343 51.23 -6.62 -11.62
CA GLU A 343 50.43 -6.05 -10.52
C GLU A 343 49.03 -5.63 -10.99
N HIS A 344 48.94 -5.00 -12.17
CA HIS A 344 47.68 -4.63 -12.80
C HIS A 344 46.80 -5.85 -13.10
N ASP A 345 47.37 -6.93 -13.66
CA ASP A 345 46.62 -8.16 -13.96
C ASP A 345 46.15 -8.90 -12.69
N ILE A 346 46.93 -8.86 -11.61
CA ILE A 346 46.51 -9.37 -10.28
C ILE A 346 45.38 -8.49 -9.73
N MET A 347 45.49 -7.16 -9.83
CA MET A 347 44.46 -6.23 -9.39
C MET A 347 43.15 -6.42 -10.16
N LYS A 348 43.23 -6.62 -11.48
CA LYS A 348 42.09 -6.91 -12.35
C LYS A 348 41.38 -8.21 -11.92
N LYS A 349 42.13 -9.32 -11.81
CA LYS A 349 41.56 -10.62 -11.39
C LYS A 349 40.93 -10.57 -10.00
N THR A 350 41.55 -9.87 -9.04
CA THR A 350 40.99 -9.73 -7.69
C THR A 350 39.75 -8.84 -7.65
N TYR A 351 39.62 -7.87 -8.55
CA TYR A 351 38.39 -7.08 -8.71
C TYR A 351 37.26 -7.89 -9.36
N GLU A 352 37.56 -8.65 -10.42
CA GLU A 352 36.61 -9.57 -11.07
C GLU A 352 36.09 -10.64 -10.10
N MET A 353 36.97 -11.22 -9.27
CA MET A 353 36.58 -12.17 -8.21
C MET A 353 35.66 -11.52 -7.17
N LYS A 354 35.98 -10.32 -6.67
CA LYS A 354 35.14 -9.59 -5.71
C LYS A 354 33.76 -9.21 -6.27
N LEU A 355 33.67 -8.94 -7.58
CA LEU A 355 32.39 -8.73 -8.26
C LEU A 355 31.57 -10.03 -8.31
N SER A 356 32.21 -11.16 -8.63
CA SER A 356 31.58 -12.48 -8.63
C SER A 356 31.08 -12.88 -7.24
N ASP A 357 31.91 -12.73 -6.20
CA ASP A 357 31.55 -13.01 -4.81
C ASP A 357 30.35 -12.15 -4.37
N ARG A 358 30.34 -10.87 -4.74
CA ARG A 358 29.23 -9.95 -4.43
C ARG A 358 27.95 -10.30 -5.18
N SER A 359 28.03 -10.86 -6.39
CA SER A 359 26.85 -11.39 -7.09
C SER A 359 26.28 -12.61 -6.36
N LEU A 360 27.15 -13.57 -6.00
CA LEU A 360 26.75 -14.79 -5.29
C LEU A 360 26.14 -14.50 -3.91
N ILE A 361 26.66 -13.50 -3.19
CA ILE A 361 26.07 -13.04 -1.92
C ILE A 361 24.68 -12.44 -2.17
N LEU A 362 24.52 -11.60 -3.20
CA LEU A 362 23.22 -11.00 -3.51
C LEU A 362 22.18 -12.07 -3.89
N ASP A 363 22.56 -13.05 -4.69
CA ASP A 363 21.71 -14.17 -5.08
C ASP A 363 21.36 -15.06 -3.87
N HIS A 364 22.29 -15.27 -2.94
CA HIS A 364 22.06 -15.98 -1.69
C HIS A 364 21.08 -15.24 -0.77
N ASP A 365 21.27 -13.93 -0.57
CA ASP A 365 20.39 -13.08 0.24
C ASP A 365 18.97 -13.03 -0.35
N ASN A 366 18.84 -12.92 -1.68
CA ASN A 366 17.56 -12.97 -2.39
C ASN A 366 16.85 -14.32 -2.18
N LEU A 367 17.56 -15.44 -2.39
CA LEU A 367 17.01 -16.79 -2.16
C LEU A 367 16.64 -17.01 -0.69
N GLN A 368 17.41 -16.47 0.26
CA GLN A 368 17.09 -16.58 1.67
C GLN A 368 15.83 -15.77 2.03
N GLN A 369 15.68 -14.56 1.50
CA GLN A 369 14.46 -13.76 1.66
C GLN A 369 13.23 -14.48 1.08
N GLU A 370 13.36 -15.12 -0.09
CA GLU A 370 12.28 -15.90 -0.71
C GLU A 370 11.90 -17.13 0.15
N ASN A 371 12.90 -17.85 0.69
CA ASN A 371 12.69 -18.96 1.62
C ASN A 371 12.00 -18.52 2.92
N ASP A 372 12.36 -17.36 3.48
CA ASP A 372 11.71 -16.81 4.67
C ASP A 372 10.26 -16.39 4.37
N LEU A 373 9.97 -15.86 3.18
CA LEU A 373 8.59 -15.60 2.74
C LEU A 373 7.77 -16.91 2.65
N PHE A 374 8.34 -17.98 2.07
CA PHE A 374 7.67 -19.28 2.02
C PHE A 374 7.44 -19.88 3.42
N ARG A 375 8.41 -19.79 4.34
CA ARG A 375 8.22 -20.22 5.74
C ARG A 375 7.08 -19.47 6.42
N ASN A 376 7.08 -18.13 6.33
CA ASN A 376 6.01 -17.30 6.89
C ASN A 376 4.62 -17.65 6.30
N ALA A 377 4.55 -17.97 5.01
CA ALA A 377 3.31 -18.43 4.38
C ALA A 377 2.87 -19.80 4.93
N ILE A 378 3.79 -20.77 5.06
CA ILE A 378 3.52 -22.09 5.64
C ILE A 378 2.99 -21.96 7.08
N ASP A 379 3.62 -21.13 7.91
CA ASP A 379 3.19 -20.91 9.29
C ASP A 379 1.78 -20.27 9.37
N GLN A 380 1.46 -19.32 8.48
CA GLN A 380 0.12 -18.75 8.38
C GLN A 380 -0.94 -19.80 7.96
N TRP A 381 -0.62 -20.66 6.98
CA TRP A 381 -1.52 -21.74 6.56
C TRP A 381 -1.69 -22.79 7.65
N SER A 382 -0.62 -23.14 8.37
CA SER A 382 -0.64 -24.06 9.51
C SER A 382 -1.54 -23.54 10.65
N ASN A 383 -1.39 -22.27 11.02
CA ASN A 383 -2.24 -21.62 12.02
C ASN A 383 -3.72 -21.60 11.61
N ARG A 384 -4.03 -21.25 10.35
CA ARG A 384 -5.40 -21.31 9.82
C ARG A 384 -5.98 -22.73 9.83
N TYR A 385 -5.16 -23.73 9.55
CA TYR A 385 -5.56 -25.13 9.59
C TYR A 385 -5.91 -25.58 11.01
N GLU A 386 -5.09 -25.27 12.01
CA GLU A 386 -5.40 -25.59 13.42
C GLU A 386 -6.60 -24.80 13.96
N GLU A 387 -6.77 -23.53 13.59
CA GLU A 387 -8.00 -22.78 13.90
C GLU A 387 -9.26 -23.45 13.33
N LEU A 388 -9.20 -23.87 12.06
CA LEU A 388 -10.32 -24.51 11.38
C LEU A 388 -10.62 -25.89 11.98
N LYS A 389 -9.58 -26.66 12.31
CA LYS A 389 -9.66 -27.95 13.01
C LYS A 389 -10.28 -27.80 14.40
N SER A 390 -9.90 -26.79 15.17
CA SER A 390 -10.53 -26.46 16.46
C SER A 390 -12.02 -26.10 16.31
N LYS A 391 -12.39 -25.34 15.27
CA LYS A 391 -13.81 -25.04 14.96
C LYS A 391 -14.59 -26.30 14.57
N PHE A 392 -14.02 -27.22 13.80
CA PHE A 392 -14.63 -28.52 13.49
C PHE A 392 -14.81 -29.39 14.74
N GLU A 393 -13.83 -29.43 15.65
CA GLU A 393 -13.94 -30.20 16.89
C GLU A 393 -15.03 -29.62 17.82
N GLN A 394 -15.17 -28.30 17.90
CA GLN A 394 -16.27 -27.64 18.61
C GLN A 394 -17.63 -27.96 17.98
N MET A 395 -17.74 -27.92 16.64
CA MET A 395 -18.97 -28.29 15.94
C MET A 395 -19.35 -29.76 16.21
N THR A 396 -18.37 -30.66 16.24
CA THR A 396 -18.61 -32.09 16.52
C THR A 396 -19.14 -32.31 17.94
N LYS A 397 -18.64 -31.56 18.93
CA LYS A 397 -19.14 -31.58 20.32
C LYS A 397 -20.59 -31.08 20.40
N LEU A 398 -20.90 -29.95 19.75
CA LEU A 398 -22.26 -29.39 19.69
C LEU A 398 -23.25 -30.32 18.96
N LEU A 399 -22.79 -31.11 17.99
CA LEU A 399 -23.64 -32.12 17.34
C LEU A 399 -23.92 -33.28 18.31
N ALA A 400 -22.91 -33.78 19.02
CA ALA A 400 -23.11 -34.83 20.03
C ALA A 400 -24.05 -34.40 21.17
N GLU A 401 -23.90 -33.17 21.69
CA GLU A 401 -24.81 -32.59 22.69
C GLU A 401 -26.26 -32.48 22.18
N LYS A 402 -26.45 -32.15 20.89
CA LYS A 402 -27.78 -32.12 20.27
C LYS A 402 -28.38 -33.51 20.10
N ASP A 403 -27.58 -34.50 19.71
CA ASP A 403 -28.05 -35.89 19.57
C ASP A 403 -28.45 -36.46 20.94
N GLU A 404 -27.71 -36.15 22.01
CA GLU A 404 -28.05 -36.51 23.40
C GLU A 404 -29.37 -35.87 23.85
N LEU A 405 -29.56 -34.56 23.62
CA LEU A 405 -30.82 -33.87 23.90
C LEU A 405 -32.00 -34.43 23.10
N ILE A 406 -31.78 -34.83 21.85
CA ILE A 406 -32.81 -35.48 21.01
C ILE A 406 -33.21 -36.85 21.60
N VAL A 407 -32.25 -37.61 22.16
CA VAL A 407 -32.55 -38.87 22.85
C VAL A 407 -33.35 -38.60 24.13
N GLU A 408 -32.94 -37.63 24.96
CA GLU A 408 -33.64 -37.27 26.20
C GLU A 408 -35.09 -36.80 25.95
N LEU A 409 -35.30 -35.93 24.95
CA LEU A 409 -36.64 -35.47 24.57
C LEU A 409 -37.51 -36.61 24.05
N LYS A 410 -36.94 -37.57 23.30
CA LYS A 410 -37.66 -38.78 22.85
C LYS A 410 -38.03 -39.69 24.02
N THR A 411 -37.14 -39.92 24.98
CA THR A 411 -37.45 -40.73 26.17
C THR A 411 -38.52 -40.06 27.03
N ASN A 412 -38.46 -38.74 27.23
CA ASN A 412 -39.46 -38.00 27.98
C ASN A 412 -40.84 -38.02 27.29
N MET A 413 -40.87 -37.89 25.96
CA MET A 413 -42.10 -38.01 25.17
C MET A 413 -42.71 -39.42 25.29
N ASN A 414 -41.90 -40.47 25.17
CA ASN A 414 -42.37 -41.85 25.32
C ASN A 414 -42.92 -42.11 26.74
N ASN A 415 -42.18 -41.72 27.78
CA ASN A 415 -42.64 -41.84 29.17
C ASN A 415 -43.98 -41.10 29.41
N SER A 416 -44.17 -39.95 28.78
CA SER A 416 -45.43 -39.18 28.86
C SER A 416 -46.58 -39.87 28.11
N ASN A 417 -46.29 -40.54 26.99
CA ASN A 417 -47.28 -41.31 26.25
C ASN A 417 -47.68 -42.58 27.01
N ASP A 418 -46.72 -43.34 27.54
CA ASP A 418 -46.95 -44.53 28.37
C ASP A 418 -47.79 -44.20 29.61
N LEU A 419 -47.52 -43.05 30.25
CA LEU A 419 -48.32 -42.56 31.38
C LEU A 419 -49.75 -42.18 30.97
N LEU A 420 -49.93 -41.57 29.78
CA LEU A 420 -51.25 -41.24 29.25
C LEU A 420 -52.05 -42.51 28.92
N GLU A 421 -51.45 -43.50 28.27
CA GLU A 421 -52.09 -44.79 27.96
C GLU A 421 -52.47 -45.53 29.25
N LYS A 422 -51.59 -45.54 30.26
CA LYS A 422 -51.89 -46.10 31.58
C LYS A 422 -53.04 -45.38 32.29
N ASN A 423 -53.09 -44.06 32.23
CA ASN A 423 -54.19 -43.28 32.83
C ASN A 423 -55.53 -43.54 32.11
N GLN A 424 -55.53 -43.66 30.78
CA GLN A 424 -56.71 -44.05 30.02
C GLN A 424 -57.19 -45.47 30.37
N LEU A 425 -56.26 -46.41 30.57
CA LEU A 425 -56.60 -47.77 31.00
C LEU A 425 -57.24 -47.78 32.41
N ILE A 426 -56.70 -47.01 33.36
CA ILE A 426 -57.27 -46.87 34.71
C ILE A 426 -58.69 -46.27 34.64
N GLU A 427 -58.92 -45.23 33.83
CA GLU A 427 -60.26 -44.65 33.68
C GLU A 427 -61.27 -45.64 33.07
N LEU A 428 -60.81 -46.48 32.12
CA LEU A 428 -61.63 -47.56 31.55
C LEU A 428 -61.92 -48.67 32.58
N GLU A 429 -60.93 -49.06 33.40
CA GLU A 429 -61.11 -50.02 34.49
C GLU A 429 -62.10 -49.51 35.54
N GLU A 430 -61.99 -48.24 35.97
CA GLU A 430 -62.94 -47.60 36.89
C GLU A 430 -64.36 -47.55 36.31
N ARG A 431 -64.52 -47.16 35.03
CA ARG A 431 -65.82 -47.21 34.34
C ARG A 431 -66.37 -48.64 34.27
N PHE A 432 -65.52 -49.64 34.04
CA PHE A 432 -65.95 -51.04 33.98
C PHE A 432 -66.38 -51.56 35.35
N ILE A 433 -65.68 -51.20 36.42
CA ILE A 433 -66.05 -51.51 37.81
C ILE A 433 -67.39 -50.84 38.16
N ASN A 434 -67.56 -49.56 37.80
CA ASN A 434 -68.81 -48.83 38.05
C ASN A 434 -69.99 -49.45 37.29
N MET A 435 -69.86 -49.72 35.98
CA MET A 435 -70.88 -50.44 35.20
C MET A 435 -71.13 -51.86 35.71
N SER A 436 -70.11 -52.56 36.23
CA SER A 436 -70.28 -53.89 36.83
C SER A 436 -71.08 -53.81 38.13
N ASN A 437 -70.80 -52.83 38.98
CA ASN A 437 -71.56 -52.56 40.21
C ASN A 437 -73.01 -52.15 39.90
N GLU A 438 -73.24 -51.31 38.88
CA GLU A 438 -74.58 -51.00 38.38
C GLU A 438 -75.29 -52.23 37.85
N ASN A 439 -74.63 -53.08 37.05
CA ASN A 439 -75.21 -54.34 36.56
C ASN A 439 -75.53 -55.31 37.70
N ILE A 440 -74.69 -55.39 38.74
CA ILE A 440 -74.98 -56.19 39.94
C ILE A 440 -76.19 -55.64 40.68
N ASN A 441 -76.29 -54.31 40.85
CA ASN A 441 -77.43 -53.65 41.49
C ASN A 441 -78.73 -53.82 40.66
N LEU A 442 -78.68 -53.62 39.35
CA LEU A 442 -79.81 -53.90 38.45
C LEU A 442 -80.20 -55.38 38.49
N LYS A 443 -79.23 -56.30 38.59
CA LYS A 443 -79.51 -57.74 38.71
C LYS A 443 -80.10 -58.11 40.07
N THR A 444 -79.74 -57.46 41.16
CA THR A 444 -80.42 -57.65 42.45
C THR A 444 -81.83 -57.03 42.44
N GLN A 445 -82.03 -55.89 41.78
CA GLN A 445 -83.36 -55.30 41.57
C GLN A 445 -84.25 -56.18 40.66
N ILE A 446 -83.70 -56.78 39.60
CA ILE A 446 -84.41 -57.77 38.79
C ILE A 446 -84.75 -58.98 39.64
N GLY A 447 -83.83 -59.48 40.48
CA GLY A 447 -84.10 -60.60 41.39
C GLY A 447 -85.19 -60.31 42.43
N THR A 448 -85.29 -59.07 42.95
CA THR A 448 -86.40 -58.68 43.84
C THR A 448 -87.70 -58.51 43.07
N ILE A 449 -87.68 -57.97 41.84
CA ILE A 449 -88.84 -57.92 40.94
C ILE A 449 -89.31 -59.32 40.54
N GLU A 450 -88.42 -60.26 40.25
CA GLU A 450 -88.74 -61.66 39.96
C GLU A 450 -89.34 -62.37 41.18
N TYR A 451 -88.82 -62.12 42.38
CA TYR A 451 -89.41 -62.64 43.62
C TYR A 451 -90.80 -62.05 43.90
N LEU A 452 -90.98 -60.73 43.68
CA LEU A 452 -92.28 -60.08 43.78
C LEU A 452 -93.25 -60.57 42.70
N ASN A 453 -92.80 -60.75 41.46
CA ASN A 453 -93.56 -61.33 40.36
C ASN A 453 -93.89 -62.80 40.62
N LYS A 454 -93.05 -63.56 41.33
CA LYS A 454 -93.38 -64.92 41.76
C LYS A 454 -94.50 -64.89 42.79
N GLN A 455 -94.45 -64.03 43.80
CA GLN A 455 -95.59 -63.83 44.72
C GLN A 455 -96.84 -63.29 44.01
N LEU A 456 -96.68 -62.43 43.00
CA LEU A 456 -97.77 -61.91 42.19
C LEU A 456 -98.38 -63.00 41.31
N ASN A 457 -97.55 -63.90 40.75
CA ASN A 457 -97.98 -65.05 39.96
C ASN A 457 -98.66 -66.10 40.85
N GLU A 458 -98.15 -66.37 42.05
CA GLU A 458 -98.84 -67.22 43.05
C GLU A 458 -100.19 -66.62 43.49
N ARG A 459 -100.37 -65.28 43.40
CA ARG A 459 -101.67 -64.60 43.56
C ARG A 459 -102.52 -64.56 42.28
N LEU A 460 -101.91 -64.50 41.09
CA LEU A 460 -102.60 -64.51 39.79
C LEU A 460 -103.08 -65.92 39.42
N GLU A 461 -102.36 -66.97 39.81
CA GLU A 461 -102.76 -68.37 39.67
C GLU A 461 -104.00 -68.70 40.54
N GLN A 462 -104.24 -67.92 41.61
CA GLN A 462 -105.50 -67.95 42.37
C GLN A 462 -106.64 -67.18 41.69
N ILE A 463 -106.35 -66.29 40.73
CA ILE A 463 -107.32 -65.41 40.05
C ILE A 463 -107.63 -65.87 38.60
N GLN A 464 -106.71 -66.58 37.95
CA GLN A 464 -106.82 -67.06 36.55
C GLN A 464 -107.44 -68.46 36.42
N SER A 465 -108.35 -68.83 37.33
CA SER A 465 -109.38 -69.85 37.06
C SER A 465 -110.57 -69.27 36.26
N LYS A 466 -110.44 -68.06 35.69
CA LYS A 466 -111.45 -67.39 34.85
C LYS A 466 -110.86 -66.60 33.67
N SER A 467 -111.37 -66.93 32.49
CA SER A 467 -111.40 -66.13 31.24
C SER A 467 -110.16 -66.07 30.32
N ASN A 468 -110.46 -66.06 29.02
CA ASN A 468 -109.55 -66.13 27.86
C ASN A 468 -109.21 -64.75 27.24
N HIS A 469 -108.32 -64.79 26.23
CA HIS A 469 -108.11 -63.80 25.14
C HIS A 469 -107.39 -62.48 25.53
N GLU A 470 -106.61 -61.80 24.68
CA GLU A 470 -106.09 -62.05 23.30
C GLU A 470 -104.93 -61.07 22.95
N GLN A 471 -104.18 -61.40 21.88
CA GLN A 471 -103.52 -60.48 20.91
C GLN A 471 -102.31 -59.58 21.25
N GLU A 472 -101.74 -59.02 20.16
CA GLU A 472 -100.38 -58.47 19.96
C GLU A 472 -100.34 -56.92 19.86
N SER A 473 -99.14 -56.31 20.00
CA SER A 473 -98.62 -55.10 19.30
C SER A 473 -97.22 -54.72 19.87
N GLN A 474 -96.14 -54.50 19.10
CA GLN A 474 -95.75 -53.34 18.25
C GLN A 474 -95.48 -52.00 18.97
N THR A 475 -94.25 -51.47 18.80
CA THR A 475 -93.81 -50.05 18.56
C THR A 475 -92.29 -49.93 18.87
N GLN A 476 -91.47 -48.95 18.47
CA GLN A 476 -91.27 -48.07 17.30
C GLN A 476 -90.47 -46.79 17.74
N ASP A 477 -89.71 -46.17 16.80
CA ASP A 477 -89.09 -44.80 16.82
C ASP A 477 -87.84 -44.58 17.72
N GLN A 478 -86.96 -43.54 17.62
CA GLN A 478 -86.84 -42.30 16.79
C GLN A 478 -85.31 -41.98 16.55
N GLN A 479 -84.84 -41.33 15.45
CA GLN A 479 -84.51 -39.88 15.25
C GLN A 479 -83.54 -39.22 16.29
N LEU A 480 -82.72 -38.18 16.03
CA LEU A 480 -82.22 -37.39 14.87
C LEU A 480 -81.22 -36.33 15.44
N ASN A 481 -80.10 -35.95 14.77
CA ASN A 481 -79.67 -34.53 14.62
C ASN A 481 -78.36 -34.24 13.86
N LEU A 482 -78.25 -32.97 13.44
CA LEU A 482 -77.26 -32.36 12.54
C LEU A 482 -76.93 -30.93 13.04
N SER A 483 -75.63 -30.56 13.21
CA SER A 483 -75.20 -29.13 13.11
C SER A 483 -73.68 -28.90 13.11
N LEU A 484 -73.18 -28.39 11.98
CA LEU A 484 -72.25 -27.24 11.81
C LEU A 484 -71.31 -26.79 12.94
N THR A 485 -69.98 -26.84 12.67
CA THR A 485 -69.04 -25.72 12.93
C THR A 485 -67.88 -25.73 11.90
N LEU A 486 -67.92 -24.84 10.90
CA LEU A 486 -66.84 -24.60 9.93
C LEU A 486 -66.72 -23.09 9.67
N ASN A 487 -65.72 -22.43 10.28
CA ASN A 487 -65.27 -21.06 9.92
C ASN A 487 -64.01 -20.65 10.72
N SER A 488 -62.87 -21.31 10.47
CA SER A 488 -61.58 -20.92 11.10
C SER A 488 -60.30 -21.28 10.31
N LYS A 489 -60.39 -21.89 9.13
CA LYS A 489 -59.21 -22.34 8.36
C LYS A 489 -58.81 -21.38 7.22
N ASP A 490 -59.77 -20.80 6.51
CA ASP A 490 -59.50 -20.06 5.27
C ASP A 490 -58.78 -18.72 5.48
N ASN A 491 -59.03 -18.05 6.62
CA ASN A 491 -58.27 -16.85 7.02
C ASN A 491 -56.79 -17.17 7.28
N ASN A 492 -56.50 -18.34 7.87
CA ASN A 492 -55.12 -18.72 8.23
C ASN A 492 -54.29 -19.06 6.98
N GLN A 493 -54.86 -19.76 5.99
CA GLN A 493 -54.15 -20.05 4.73
C GLN A 493 -53.86 -18.77 3.92
N SER A 494 -54.82 -17.86 3.83
CA SER A 494 -54.65 -16.58 3.13
C SER A 494 -53.55 -15.72 3.77
N GLN A 495 -53.49 -15.71 5.11
CA GLN A 495 -52.45 -15.00 5.86
C GLN A 495 -51.07 -15.65 5.70
N GLN A 496 -50.98 -16.99 5.62
CA GLN A 496 -49.73 -17.71 5.38
C GLN A 496 -49.14 -17.43 3.99
N GLN A 497 -49.96 -17.46 2.94
CA GLN A 497 -49.52 -17.15 1.56
C GLN A 497 -49.01 -15.70 1.42
N LEU A 498 -49.66 -14.75 2.10
CA LEU A 498 -49.20 -13.36 2.17
C LEU A 498 -47.84 -13.22 2.90
N LEU A 499 -47.62 -13.98 3.96
CA LEU A 499 -46.34 -14.00 4.68
C LEU A 499 -45.22 -14.65 3.86
N GLU A 500 -45.53 -15.69 3.10
CA GLU A 500 -44.58 -16.41 2.23
C GLU A 500 -44.11 -15.52 1.07
N CYS A 501 -45.04 -14.94 0.31
CA CYS A 501 -44.72 -13.98 -0.76
C CYS A 501 -43.98 -12.72 -0.25
N LEU A 502 -44.32 -12.24 0.96
CA LEU A 502 -43.61 -11.13 1.59
C LEU A 502 -42.20 -11.51 2.07
N ASN A 503 -41.95 -12.78 2.39
CA ASN A 503 -40.61 -13.30 2.70
C ASN A 503 -39.77 -13.51 1.42
N GLU A 504 -40.37 -14.00 0.33
CA GLU A 504 -39.74 -14.07 -0.99
C GLU A 504 -39.29 -12.69 -1.46
N SER A 505 -40.20 -11.70 -1.45
CA SER A 505 -39.87 -10.31 -1.81
C SER A 505 -38.81 -9.69 -0.89
N LYS A 506 -38.75 -10.07 0.39
CA LYS A 506 -37.64 -9.69 1.28
C LYS A 506 -36.32 -10.36 0.92
N GLY A 507 -36.35 -11.62 0.47
CA GLY A 507 -35.19 -12.33 -0.06
C GLY A 507 -34.64 -11.64 -1.30
N GLU A 508 -35.49 -11.37 -2.28
CA GLU A 508 -35.13 -10.61 -3.50
C GLU A 508 -34.56 -9.22 -3.16
N ASN A 509 -35.15 -8.51 -2.20
CA ASN A 509 -34.60 -7.23 -1.73
C ASN A 509 -33.22 -7.36 -1.05
N ALA A 510 -32.96 -8.46 -0.34
CA ALA A 510 -31.64 -8.74 0.23
C ALA A 510 -30.60 -9.05 -0.86
N ASP A 511 -30.96 -9.84 -1.86
CA ASP A 511 -30.08 -10.17 -2.99
C ASP A 511 -29.81 -8.97 -3.91
N LEU A 512 -30.83 -8.14 -4.17
CA LEU A 512 -30.65 -6.85 -4.85
C LEU A 512 -29.72 -5.93 -4.07
N LYS A 513 -29.83 -5.88 -2.74
CA LYS A 513 -28.92 -5.11 -1.88
C LYS A 513 -27.49 -5.65 -1.91
N ASN A 514 -27.30 -6.97 -1.87
CA ASN A 514 -26.00 -7.61 -2.05
C ASN A 514 -25.41 -7.30 -3.44
N ARG A 515 -26.24 -7.30 -4.49
CA ARG A 515 -25.82 -6.96 -5.86
C ARG A 515 -25.44 -5.49 -6.00
N ILE A 516 -26.16 -4.57 -5.36
CA ILE A 516 -25.80 -3.14 -5.29
C ILE A 516 -24.43 -2.98 -4.61
N GLN A 517 -24.22 -3.57 -3.43
CA GLN A 517 -22.93 -3.49 -2.72
C GLN A 517 -21.77 -4.05 -3.54
N HIS A 518 -21.99 -5.13 -4.27
CA HIS A 518 -20.99 -5.67 -5.18
C HIS A 518 -20.70 -4.74 -6.37
N LEU A 519 -21.73 -4.11 -6.95
CA LEU A 519 -21.55 -3.12 -8.02
C LEU A 519 -20.87 -1.84 -7.52
N GLU A 520 -21.16 -1.38 -6.30
CA GLU A 520 -20.47 -0.26 -5.64
C GLU A 520 -18.98 -0.57 -5.45
N HIS A 521 -18.64 -1.80 -5.01
CA HIS A 521 -17.25 -2.25 -4.92
C HIS A 521 -16.55 -2.27 -6.28
N VAL A 522 -17.21 -2.77 -7.33
CA VAL A 522 -16.66 -2.77 -8.70
C VAL A 522 -16.48 -1.34 -9.22
N ILE A 523 -17.40 -0.41 -8.93
CA ILE A 523 -17.25 1.01 -9.29
C ILE A 523 -16.05 1.63 -8.57
N LEU A 524 -15.89 1.38 -7.27
CA LEU A 524 -14.73 1.86 -6.50
C LEU A 524 -13.40 1.30 -7.03
N GLN A 525 -13.37 0.02 -7.42
CA GLN A 525 -12.21 -0.59 -8.05
C GLN A 525 -11.92 0.03 -9.43
N LEU A 526 -12.93 0.17 -10.29
CA LEU A 526 -12.77 0.82 -11.59
C LEU A 526 -12.34 2.28 -11.45
N GLN A 527 -12.78 2.99 -10.40
CA GLN A 527 -12.32 4.35 -10.10
C GLN A 527 -10.80 4.38 -9.79
N SER A 528 -10.30 3.50 -8.92
CA SER A 528 -8.85 3.43 -8.65
C SER A 528 -8.04 2.93 -9.84
N GLU A 529 -8.59 2.04 -10.67
CA GLU A 529 -7.99 1.66 -11.96
C GLU A 529 -7.93 2.87 -12.91
N THR A 530 -8.99 3.68 -13.02
CA THR A 530 -8.95 4.91 -13.84
C THR A 530 -8.00 5.98 -13.31
N GLU A 531 -7.83 6.10 -11.98
CA GLU A 531 -6.86 7.00 -11.36
C GLU A 531 -5.43 6.57 -11.71
N THR A 532 -5.08 5.30 -11.52
CA THR A 532 -3.75 4.78 -11.90
C THR A 532 -3.49 4.85 -13.41
N ILE A 533 -4.50 4.64 -14.26
CA ILE A 533 -4.37 4.89 -15.72
C ILE A 533 -4.09 6.37 -16.01
N GLY A 534 -4.70 7.29 -15.25
CA GLY A 534 -4.41 8.73 -15.31
C GLY A 534 -2.94 9.05 -15.00
N ASP A 535 -2.40 8.46 -13.93
CA ASP A 535 -0.97 8.59 -13.58
C ASP A 535 -0.05 8.05 -14.68
N TYR A 536 -0.38 6.91 -15.29
CA TYR A 536 0.36 6.37 -16.43
C TYR A 536 0.33 7.32 -17.64
N ILE A 537 -0.84 7.90 -17.97
CA ILE A 537 -0.96 8.89 -19.06
C ILE A 537 -0.09 10.11 -18.78
N TYR A 538 -0.14 10.65 -17.55
CA TYR A 538 0.68 11.78 -17.14
C TYR A 538 2.19 11.47 -17.25
N LEU A 539 2.63 10.30 -16.78
CA LEU A 539 4.03 9.88 -16.87
C LEU A 539 4.48 9.68 -18.34
N TYR A 540 3.64 9.09 -19.19
CA TYR A 540 3.91 8.98 -20.63
C TYR A 540 3.99 10.34 -21.32
N GLN A 541 3.12 11.28 -20.95
CA GLN A 541 3.13 12.64 -21.48
C GLN A 541 4.40 13.38 -21.06
N GLN A 542 4.80 13.29 -19.79
CA GLN A 542 6.06 13.86 -19.27
C GLN A 542 7.29 13.23 -19.96
N GLN A 543 7.30 11.91 -20.15
CA GLN A 543 8.38 11.21 -20.84
C GLN A 543 8.48 11.65 -22.32
N ARG A 544 7.34 11.82 -22.99
CA ARG A 544 7.26 12.31 -24.38
C ARG A 544 7.76 13.74 -24.51
N GLU A 545 7.40 14.63 -23.59
CA GLU A 545 7.92 16.00 -23.55
C GLU A 545 9.45 16.04 -23.30
N GLN A 546 9.96 15.21 -22.38
CA GLN A 546 11.40 15.11 -22.14
C GLN A 546 12.15 14.59 -23.38
N LEU A 547 11.57 13.62 -24.08
CA LEU A 547 12.14 13.08 -25.32
C LEU A 547 12.12 14.14 -26.44
N GLN A 548 11.02 14.89 -26.57
CA GLN A 548 10.89 15.99 -27.53
C GLN A 548 11.92 17.11 -27.28
N LYS A 549 12.15 17.49 -26.01
CA LYS A 549 13.21 18.45 -25.64
C LYS A 549 14.59 17.95 -26.06
N ARG A 550 14.91 16.68 -25.80
CA ARG A 550 16.19 16.07 -26.25
C ARG A 550 16.34 16.00 -27.77
N TYR A 551 15.25 15.86 -28.52
CA TYR A 551 15.30 15.98 -29.98
C TYR A 551 15.55 17.42 -30.42
N GLN A 552 14.83 18.40 -29.85
CA GLN A 552 15.07 19.83 -30.13
C GLN A 552 16.51 20.26 -29.82
N GLU A 553 17.08 19.83 -28.69
CA GLU A 553 18.50 20.07 -28.34
C GLU A 553 19.46 19.49 -29.40
N LYS A 554 19.19 18.27 -29.88
CA LYS A 554 19.98 17.63 -30.94
C LYS A 554 19.84 18.33 -32.28
N ASP A 555 18.63 18.74 -32.65
CA ASP A 555 18.36 19.42 -33.92
C ASP A 555 19.02 20.81 -33.95
N ILE A 556 19.03 21.53 -32.82
CA ILE A 556 19.79 22.77 -32.65
C ILE A 556 21.29 22.51 -32.83
N HIS A 557 21.84 21.47 -32.19
CA HIS A 557 23.25 21.12 -32.31
C HIS A 557 23.65 20.68 -33.74
N ILE A 558 22.79 19.93 -34.44
CA ILE A 558 22.98 19.56 -35.84
C ILE A 558 22.94 20.81 -36.74
N THR A 559 22.04 21.75 -36.47
CA THR A 559 21.95 23.02 -37.20
C THR A 559 23.21 23.87 -37.00
N GLN A 560 23.72 23.96 -35.76
CA GLN A 560 24.97 24.64 -35.43
C GLN A 560 26.16 24.00 -36.16
N LEU A 561 26.34 22.68 -36.07
CA LEU A 561 27.40 21.97 -36.81
C LEU A 561 27.31 22.17 -38.32
N THR A 562 26.09 22.24 -38.87
CA THR A 562 25.87 22.48 -40.30
C THR A 562 26.30 23.90 -40.69
N GLN A 563 25.97 24.89 -39.86
CA GLN A 563 26.41 26.28 -40.05
C GLN A 563 27.92 26.42 -39.92
N ASP A 564 28.54 25.76 -38.94
CA ASP A 564 30.01 25.77 -38.78
C ASP A 564 30.72 25.08 -39.94
N ARG A 565 30.19 23.95 -40.44
CA ARG A 565 30.71 23.31 -41.64
C ARG A 565 30.63 24.24 -42.86
N PHE A 566 29.52 24.96 -43.03
CA PHE A 566 29.36 25.95 -44.10
C PHE A 566 30.35 27.13 -43.93
N ASN A 567 30.51 27.66 -42.72
CA ASN A 567 31.47 28.72 -42.41
C ASN A 567 32.92 28.28 -42.69
N LEU A 568 33.27 27.04 -42.33
CA LEU A 568 34.58 26.45 -42.60
C LEU A 568 34.82 26.24 -44.10
N GLN A 569 33.83 25.72 -44.83
CA GLN A 569 33.90 25.59 -46.29
C GLN A 569 34.10 26.95 -46.97
N LYS A 570 33.40 28.00 -46.50
CA LYS A 570 33.61 29.37 -46.99
C LYS A 570 35.03 29.87 -46.70
N LYS A 571 35.54 29.73 -45.46
CA LYS A 571 36.91 30.14 -45.10
C LYS A 571 37.99 29.35 -45.85
N LEU A 572 37.76 28.06 -46.13
CA LEU A 572 38.65 27.25 -46.94
C LEU A 572 38.68 27.74 -48.40
N SER A 573 37.52 28.04 -48.99
CA SER A 573 37.44 28.60 -50.35
C SER A 573 38.08 30.01 -50.43
N GLU A 574 37.89 30.85 -49.42
CA GLU A 574 38.60 32.14 -49.31
C GLU A 574 40.13 31.94 -49.24
N LEU A 575 40.61 30.97 -48.44
CA LEU A 575 42.03 30.65 -48.32
C LEU A 575 42.59 30.05 -49.63
N GLU A 576 41.84 29.21 -50.32
CA GLU A 576 42.20 28.61 -51.61
C GLU A 576 42.36 29.67 -52.70
N ILE A 577 41.42 30.62 -52.79
CA ILE A 577 41.51 31.77 -53.71
C ILE A 577 42.76 32.61 -53.43
N LEU A 578 43.06 32.89 -52.15
CA LEU A 578 44.26 33.63 -51.75
C LEU A 578 45.54 32.83 -52.04
N LEU A 579 45.53 31.51 -51.87
CA LEU A 579 46.66 30.64 -52.18
C LEU A 579 46.97 30.64 -53.69
N VAL A 580 45.93 30.59 -54.53
CA VAL A 580 46.06 30.69 -56.00
C VAL A 580 46.62 32.06 -56.42
N GLN A 581 46.16 33.15 -55.78
CA GLN A 581 46.69 34.49 -56.02
C GLN A 581 48.18 34.63 -55.62
N ILE A 582 48.60 34.02 -54.51
CA ILE A 582 50.01 34.06 -54.05
C ILE A 582 50.91 33.18 -54.92
N LEU A 583 50.44 32.00 -55.32
CA LEU A 583 51.25 31.04 -56.10
C LEU A 583 51.25 31.34 -57.61
N ASN A 584 50.41 32.26 -58.08
CA ASN A 584 50.33 32.70 -59.48
C ASN A 584 50.06 31.53 -60.47
N ILE A 585 49.36 30.49 -60.00
CA ILE A 585 49.05 29.27 -60.76
C ILE A 585 47.84 29.54 -61.67
N PRO A 586 47.88 29.19 -62.97
CA PRO A 586 46.73 29.33 -63.85
C PRO A 586 45.57 28.43 -63.39
N ILE A 587 44.39 29.02 -63.25
CA ILE A 587 43.17 28.50 -62.59
C ILE A 587 42.66 27.16 -63.18
N THR A 588 43.17 26.73 -64.33
CA THR A 588 42.74 25.55 -65.09
C THR A 588 42.99 24.18 -64.45
N SER A 589 43.72 24.06 -63.34
CA SER A 589 44.03 22.76 -62.70
C SER A 589 43.19 22.41 -61.46
N ILE A 590 42.30 23.29 -60.98
CA ILE A 590 41.63 23.13 -59.67
C ILE A 590 40.17 22.64 -59.79
N ILE A 591 39.54 22.82 -60.96
CA ILE A 591 38.11 22.52 -61.15
C ILE A 591 37.79 21.00 -61.08
N GLN A 592 38.77 20.11 -61.26
CA GLN A 592 38.55 18.66 -61.35
C GLN A 592 38.38 17.91 -60.01
N SER A 593 38.61 18.54 -58.85
CA SER A 593 38.53 17.86 -57.54
C SER A 593 37.24 18.10 -56.74
N HIS A 594 36.29 18.90 -57.24
CA HIS A 594 35.14 19.35 -56.45
C HIS A 594 33.77 18.72 -56.76
N GLU A 595 33.63 17.87 -57.77
CA GLU A 595 32.33 17.23 -58.10
C GLU A 595 32.07 15.90 -57.37
N PHE A 596 33.06 15.27 -56.74
CA PHE A 596 32.85 14.05 -55.96
C PHE A 596 32.67 14.34 -54.46
N ASN A 597 31.41 14.56 -54.06
CA ASN A 597 30.76 14.10 -52.82
C ASN A 597 29.56 15.01 -52.44
N THR A 598 28.49 14.96 -53.23
CA THR A 598 27.15 15.45 -52.84
C THR A 598 26.10 14.33 -52.84
N GLU A 599 26.44 13.17 -52.27
CA GLU A 599 25.41 12.23 -51.82
C GLU A 599 24.91 12.64 -50.44
N ILE A 600 23.76 13.31 -50.43
CA ILE A 600 22.94 13.51 -49.24
C ILE A 600 22.16 12.20 -49.02
N PRO A 601 22.35 11.47 -47.90
CA PRO A 601 21.44 10.39 -47.55
C PRO A 601 20.14 11.00 -46.98
N THR A 602 19.25 11.42 -47.88
CA THR A 602 17.86 11.69 -47.55
C THR A 602 17.21 10.38 -47.10
N ARG A 603 17.24 10.12 -45.79
CA ARG A 603 16.39 9.09 -45.19
C ARG A 603 14.93 9.53 -45.33
N GLN A 604 14.31 9.07 -46.41
CA GLN A 604 12.85 9.00 -46.49
C GLN A 604 12.36 8.13 -45.32
N ASN A 605 11.38 8.64 -44.59
CA ASN A 605 10.72 7.92 -43.52
C ASN A 605 9.69 6.96 -44.11
N ASP A 606 10.10 5.73 -44.40
CA ASP A 606 9.18 4.61 -44.55
C ASP A 606 9.09 3.82 -43.24
N ILE A 607 8.15 4.22 -42.37
CA ILE A 607 7.49 3.28 -41.46
C ILE A 607 5.99 3.50 -41.59
N ASN A 608 5.34 2.54 -42.25
CA ASN A 608 3.90 2.35 -42.16
C ASN A 608 3.49 2.15 -40.69
N SER A 609 2.60 3.00 -40.18
CA SER A 609 1.64 2.60 -39.15
C SER A 609 0.24 2.91 -39.67
N SER A 610 -0.46 1.84 -40.07
CA SER A 610 -1.83 1.91 -40.56
C SER A 610 -2.78 2.08 -39.39
N THR A 611 -3.39 3.27 -39.24
CA THR A 611 -4.76 3.41 -38.74
C THR A 611 -5.31 4.78 -39.14
N GLN A 612 -6.07 4.83 -40.23
CA GLN A 612 -7.07 5.87 -40.42
C GLN A 612 -8.30 5.51 -39.56
N SER A 613 -8.82 6.49 -38.83
CA SER A 613 -10.26 6.60 -38.60
C SER A 613 -10.66 8.05 -38.88
N GLU A 614 -11.30 8.24 -40.02
CA GLU A 614 -12.36 9.21 -40.31
C GLU A 614 -12.38 10.52 -39.47
N PHE A 615 -12.19 11.67 -40.10
CA PHE A 615 -13.33 12.49 -40.57
C PHE A 615 -12.86 13.69 -41.40
N SER A 616 -13.64 14.08 -42.41
CA SER A 616 -13.40 15.27 -43.24
C SER A 616 -14.26 16.46 -42.78
N THR A 617 -13.78 17.69 -42.92
CA THR A 617 -14.32 18.72 -43.86
C THR A 617 -13.85 20.15 -43.55
N ASN A 618 -13.53 20.89 -44.62
CA ASN A 618 -13.72 22.35 -44.85
C ASN A 618 -13.05 23.38 -43.87
N ASN A 619 -12.57 24.56 -44.31
CA ASN A 619 -12.85 25.29 -45.56
C ASN A 619 -11.77 26.36 -45.92
N HIS A 620 -11.66 26.67 -47.22
CA HIS A 620 -11.21 27.93 -47.89
C HIS A 620 -9.84 28.57 -47.52
N GLN A 621 -8.87 28.69 -48.45
CA GLN A 621 -8.77 29.54 -49.67
C GLN A 621 -8.29 30.99 -49.42
N GLN A 622 -7.10 31.33 -49.94
CA GLN A 622 -6.92 32.38 -50.97
C GLN A 622 -5.59 32.20 -51.73
N LEU A 623 -5.48 32.85 -52.90
CA LEU A 623 -4.49 32.62 -53.96
C LEU A 623 -3.82 33.95 -54.34
N GLU A 624 -2.58 33.91 -54.83
CA GLU A 624 -1.97 34.80 -55.85
C GLU A 624 -0.54 34.26 -56.15
N THR A 625 -0.30 33.52 -57.26
CA THR A 625 0.21 33.97 -58.58
C THR A 625 1.65 34.55 -58.54
N ILE A 626 2.67 33.80 -59.01
CA ILE A 626 3.31 33.88 -60.36
C ILE A 626 4.17 35.16 -60.50
N ASP A 627 5.50 35.08 -60.74
CA ASP A 627 6.05 34.79 -62.07
C ASP A 627 7.47 34.17 -62.15
N ASN A 628 7.83 33.70 -63.35
CA ASN A 628 9.06 32.97 -63.71
C ASN A 628 10.13 33.83 -64.40
N ALA A 629 11.31 33.21 -64.64
CA ALA A 629 12.38 33.51 -65.63
C ALA A 629 13.68 34.13 -65.08
N SER A 630 14.88 33.83 -65.61
CA SER A 630 15.34 32.72 -66.48
C SER A 630 16.88 32.67 -66.46
N SER A 631 17.45 31.50 -66.74
CA SER A 631 18.91 31.31 -66.91
C SER A 631 19.43 31.92 -68.22
N SER A 632 20.68 32.39 -68.25
CA SER A 632 21.45 32.50 -69.51
C SER A 632 22.97 32.44 -69.30
N THR A 633 23.59 31.40 -69.83
CA THR A 633 25.05 31.21 -69.96
C THR A 633 25.49 31.58 -71.37
N ILE A 634 26.49 32.45 -71.57
CA ILE A 634 27.24 32.58 -72.84
C ILE A 634 28.74 32.78 -72.57
N ASN A 635 29.56 32.22 -73.46
CA ASN A 635 31.02 32.07 -73.37
C ASN A 635 31.83 33.26 -73.95
N GLN A 636 33.16 33.08 -73.85
CA GLN A 636 34.19 33.36 -74.89
C GLN A 636 35.12 34.60 -74.80
N THR A 637 36.34 34.29 -74.31
CA THR A 637 37.67 34.55 -74.92
C THR A 637 38.27 35.97 -75.03
N MET A 638 39.57 36.01 -74.70
CA MET A 638 40.49 37.17 -74.68
C MET A 638 40.93 37.65 -76.07
N PRO A 639 41.58 38.83 -76.13
CA PRO A 639 42.98 38.81 -76.60
C PRO A 639 43.94 39.62 -75.70
N LEU A 640 45.23 39.26 -75.76
CA LEU A 640 46.33 39.98 -75.09
C LEU A 640 46.62 41.32 -75.80
N ASN A 641 47.10 42.31 -75.04
CA ASN A 641 48.12 43.22 -75.57
C ASN A 641 49.15 43.59 -74.49
N SER A 642 50.41 43.64 -74.90
CA SER A 642 51.55 43.96 -74.05
C SER A 642 51.78 45.46 -73.95
N ASN A 643 52.23 45.94 -72.78
CA ASN A 643 53.23 47.01 -72.75
C ASN A 643 54.12 46.93 -71.51
N LYS A 644 55.42 47.15 -71.71
CA LYS A 644 56.42 47.22 -70.65
C LYS A 644 56.32 48.59 -69.95
N THR A 645 56.68 48.65 -68.67
CA THR A 645 57.88 49.36 -68.13
C THR A 645 57.64 49.78 -66.67
N THR A 646 58.57 49.42 -65.79
CA THR A 646 58.82 49.93 -64.41
C THR A 646 57.64 50.21 -63.47
N ASN A 647 57.60 49.48 -62.34
CA ASN A 647 57.63 50.09 -60.99
C ASN A 647 57.81 49.00 -59.91
N SER A 648 59.06 48.77 -59.51
CA SER A 648 59.50 47.68 -58.60
C SER A 648 59.30 48.01 -57.12
N THR A 649 58.24 48.73 -56.75
CA THR A 649 58.05 49.27 -55.38
C THR A 649 56.71 48.91 -54.73
N LEU A 650 55.72 48.42 -55.50
CA LEU A 650 54.40 48.04 -54.98
C LEU A 650 54.27 46.56 -54.56
N LEU A 651 55.31 45.74 -54.78
CA LEU A 651 55.28 44.29 -54.56
C LEU A 651 55.55 43.84 -53.11
N ARG A 652 55.89 44.75 -52.19
CA ARG A 652 56.12 44.40 -50.77
C ARG A 652 54.89 44.57 -49.88
N GLU A 653 54.06 45.58 -50.12
CA GLU A 653 52.94 45.91 -49.22
C GLU A 653 51.77 44.91 -49.38
N ILE A 654 51.47 44.46 -50.60
CA ILE A 654 50.40 43.48 -50.87
C ILE A 654 50.70 42.09 -50.28
N SER A 655 51.98 41.70 -50.18
CA SER A 655 52.40 40.44 -49.55
C SER A 655 52.05 40.39 -48.07
N ASP A 656 52.29 41.48 -47.34
CA ASP A 656 52.30 41.44 -45.88
C ASP A 656 50.90 41.65 -45.29
N GLU A 657 50.02 42.41 -45.95
CA GLU A 657 48.59 42.46 -45.60
C GLU A 657 47.91 41.11 -45.92
N THR A 658 48.22 40.49 -47.07
CA THR A 658 47.68 39.18 -47.42
C THR A 658 48.20 38.07 -46.49
N LYS A 659 49.48 38.09 -46.12
CA LYS A 659 50.05 37.20 -45.09
C LYS A 659 49.40 37.44 -43.73
N ALA A 660 49.20 38.69 -43.31
CA ALA A 660 48.53 39.01 -42.05
C ALA A 660 47.09 38.50 -42.05
N ARG A 661 46.37 38.58 -43.18
CA ARG A 661 45.02 38.03 -43.33
C ARG A 661 45.00 36.49 -43.27
N ILE A 662 45.96 35.82 -43.92
CA ILE A 662 46.11 34.36 -43.85
C ILE A 662 46.47 33.90 -42.44
N LEU A 663 47.41 34.58 -41.76
CA LEU A 663 47.78 34.28 -40.38
C LEU A 663 46.62 34.56 -39.40
N ALA A 664 45.81 35.59 -39.65
CA ALA A 664 44.59 35.84 -38.87
C ALA A 664 43.55 34.73 -39.06
N LEU A 665 43.30 34.30 -40.31
CA LEU A 665 42.38 33.19 -40.60
C LEU A 665 42.88 31.85 -40.00
N ILE A 666 44.17 31.56 -40.07
CA ILE A 666 44.78 30.38 -39.41
C ILE A 666 44.62 30.47 -37.89
N LYS A 667 44.79 31.66 -37.29
CA LYS A 667 44.59 31.89 -35.86
C LYS A 667 43.12 31.72 -35.43
N GLU A 668 42.17 32.17 -36.22
CA GLU A 668 40.73 31.93 -36.00
C GLU A 668 40.36 30.45 -36.14
N LEU A 669 40.90 29.76 -37.15
CA LEU A 669 40.72 28.31 -37.34
C LEU A 669 41.30 27.51 -36.17
N GLY A 670 42.40 27.97 -35.57
CA GLY A 670 42.97 27.39 -34.34
C GLY A 670 42.16 27.67 -33.06
N GLN A 671 41.34 28.72 -33.03
CA GLN A 671 40.56 29.12 -31.85
C GLN A 671 39.18 28.47 -31.77
N ASN A 672 38.57 28.12 -32.91
CA ASN A 672 37.24 27.51 -32.97
C ASN A 672 37.20 26.02 -32.56
N ASN A 673 38.31 25.44 -32.09
CA ASN A 673 38.43 24.01 -31.77
C ASN A 673 38.33 23.69 -30.27
N ILE A 674 37.74 24.60 -29.48
CA ILE A 674 37.44 24.39 -28.05
C ILE A 674 35.92 24.57 -27.84
N PRO A 675 35.17 23.51 -27.47
CA PRO A 675 33.78 23.66 -27.09
C PRO A 675 33.70 24.35 -25.72
N SER A 676 33.53 25.67 -25.76
CA SER A 676 33.22 26.50 -24.58
C SER A 676 31.90 26.06 -23.96
N ARG A 677 31.97 25.16 -22.96
CA ARG A 677 30.85 24.85 -22.06
C ARG A 677 30.57 26.05 -21.15
N GLN A 678 29.90 27.07 -21.69
CA GLN A 678 29.16 28.03 -20.87
C GLN A 678 27.90 27.32 -20.34
N ASN A 679 28.05 26.65 -19.20
CA ASN A 679 26.93 26.22 -18.37
C ASN A 679 26.34 27.43 -17.64
N ASP A 680 25.64 28.30 -18.37
CA ASP A 680 24.78 29.31 -17.77
C ASP A 680 23.53 28.65 -17.19
N ASN A 681 23.68 28.02 -16.02
CA ASN A 681 22.60 27.62 -15.11
C ASN A 681 23.16 27.11 -13.77
N LEU A 682 23.75 27.99 -12.95
CA LEU A 682 23.93 27.72 -11.51
C LEU A 682 23.96 28.97 -10.62
N SER A 683 23.13 29.97 -10.93
CA SER A 683 22.86 31.08 -10.00
C SER A 683 21.88 30.65 -8.90
N THR A 684 22.36 29.95 -7.86
CA THR A 684 21.89 29.99 -6.45
C THR A 684 22.58 28.90 -5.63
N ILE A 685 23.53 29.27 -4.77
CA ILE A 685 23.65 28.85 -3.36
C ILE A 685 24.82 29.64 -2.73
N LYS A 686 24.67 30.02 -1.47
CA LYS A 686 25.50 31.03 -0.79
C LYS A 686 26.90 30.51 -0.46
N LEU A 687 27.93 31.27 -0.81
CA LEU A 687 29.25 31.18 -0.19
C LEU A 687 29.15 31.69 1.26
N ALA A 688 29.26 30.78 2.22
CA ALA A 688 29.57 31.15 3.59
C ALA A 688 31.09 31.35 3.71
N PHE A 689 31.51 32.60 3.89
CA PHE A 689 32.86 32.90 4.35
C PHE A 689 33.03 32.36 5.78
N VAL A 690 34.04 31.52 6.00
CA VAL A 690 34.57 31.21 7.34
C VAL A 690 36.08 31.32 7.26
N ASP A 691 36.64 32.16 8.13
CA ASP A 691 38.05 32.50 8.11
C ASP A 691 38.97 31.32 8.49
N THR A 692 40.02 31.11 7.71
CA THR A 692 41.17 30.31 8.12
C THR A 692 42.39 31.21 8.30
N ASN A 693 42.65 31.58 9.54
CA ASN A 693 43.86 32.31 9.93
C ASN A 693 45.14 31.55 9.53
N LEU A 694 46.12 32.26 8.99
CA LEU A 694 47.48 31.75 8.86
C LEU A 694 48.07 31.55 10.26
N TYR A 695 48.49 30.33 10.57
CA TYR A 695 49.53 30.07 11.56
C TYR A 695 50.62 29.20 10.95
N THR A 696 51.74 29.83 10.62
CA THR A 696 53.00 29.15 10.32
C THR A 696 53.57 28.58 11.61
N CYS A 697 53.73 27.25 11.69
CA CYS A 697 54.56 26.63 12.72
C CYS A 697 55.81 26.02 12.06
N SER A 698 56.95 26.68 12.27
CA SER A 698 58.26 26.12 11.98
C SER A 698 58.61 25.01 12.98
N THR A 699 59.30 23.97 12.51
CA THR A 699 59.77 22.78 13.25
C THR A 699 58.71 21.70 13.54
N CYS A 700 58.78 20.59 12.80
CA CYS A 700 59.15 19.27 13.32
C CYS A 700 59.26 18.25 12.16
N SER A 701 60.11 17.23 12.33
CA SER A 701 60.41 16.20 11.33
C SER A 701 59.85 14.84 11.78
N GLY A 702 59.41 14.01 10.82
CA GLY A 702 59.11 12.59 11.05
C GLY A 702 57.72 12.14 10.54
N PRO A 703 57.64 11.01 9.80
CA PRO A 703 56.36 10.42 9.41
C PRO A 703 55.81 9.54 10.54
N VAL A 704 54.49 9.58 10.76
CA VAL A 704 53.79 8.66 11.66
C VAL A 704 52.73 7.91 10.87
N GLN A 705 52.88 6.58 10.80
CA GLN A 705 51.83 5.68 10.33
C GLN A 705 50.67 5.71 11.34
N LEU A 706 49.43 5.72 10.85
CA LEU A 706 48.25 5.46 11.66
C LEU A 706 47.58 4.17 11.18
N VAL A 707 47.21 3.36 12.18
CA VAL A 707 46.42 2.12 12.10
C VAL A 707 44.94 2.47 11.99
#